data_AF-A0A844GG09-F1
#
_entry.id   AF-A0A844GG09-F1
#
_cell.length_a   1.000
_cell.length_b   1.000
_cell.length_c   1.000
_cell.angle_alpha   90.00
_cell.angle_beta   90.00
_cell.angle_gamma   90.00
#
_symmetry.space_group_name_H-M   'P 1'
#
loop_
_entity.id
_entity.type
_entity.pdbx_description
1 polymer ?
#
loop_
_entity_poly.entity_id
_entity_poly.type
_entity_poly.pdbx_seq_one_letter_code
_entity_poly.pdbx_strand_id
1 'polypeptide(L)'
;MSSTMEHIASALRHLPAHDRDSWVQMGMAVKSELGEAGFTLWDDWSRSADNYQTKAAKSVWKSIKPGGKVTIASLFALAIQHGYRPEQPYQPPSAEERAKLEAERAAALAEAEALATRQHEDAKAKAAALWGKGHEVSANHPYLLAKGIVPVGITQLRDMLLIPLRVAGVLVNLQIIGADGGKRFLTGGRVKGASLVLGRLKDATIVLVCEGWATGCSLHQATGLPVVVAFNAHNLIAVAERLAATLPADVAVLVCGDSDTSLTGQQAASKAAMALVPRGRSVIPVFTPEQVEAYRQQHGDKLPSDFNDLAQLAGMEEVKQQVLRGDLKMVGTVGTVGTEPPEPLSGGASSCSHFPVPTPACSHSEAENPPEPPENGSPFFLVEGIPGQRDGVYWVEKADDKKANDAVWWLCSPLHILGETRDAEQSNWGRLLEWRDNDGHPHRWACPVEMLAASDTAEFRRELARGGLTLSTNGKARQKLVDYVLNYRPDSTERLRCVSRIGWHDLRYVLPTSVHGQQDGEGVIYQGADSGDFACAGTLEDWQQHIAAMAAGNSRIVFAISVAFAGVLADMAGESGGGFHYVGTTSKGKTSTLLDPAASVWGNPDRFAKKWRTTQNGLEALCLGRNDNLLILDELVQIAAADAGGAAYLIANGQAKARMTKEGGNRPAQTWRVMLLSAGEIDLAQHMAEAGKTAKGGQMARLPAIPADAGAGMGTLETLHHHPSGQAFADAMKGNTRRYYGSAGQAFLEKLASPDEQQTLRAEVRARWPRCWRI
;
A
#
# COMPACT_ATOMS: atom_id res chain seq x y z
N MET A 1 8.93 -41.32 26.71
CA MET A 1 8.83 -39.86 26.51
C MET A 1 8.70 -39.08 27.83
N SER A 2 7.90 -39.53 28.83
CA SER A 2 7.79 -38.83 30.14
C SER A 2 9.14 -38.64 30.85
N SER A 3 9.94 -39.72 30.95
CA SER A 3 11.26 -39.69 31.60
C SER A 3 12.28 -38.74 30.94
N THR A 4 12.22 -38.57 29.61
CA THR A 4 13.17 -37.72 28.87
C THR A 4 12.91 -36.23 29.08
N MET A 5 11.64 -35.81 29.07
CA MET A 5 11.28 -34.40 29.34
C MET A 5 11.57 -34.02 30.79
N GLU A 6 11.30 -34.92 31.74
CA GLU A 6 11.63 -34.71 33.16
C GLU A 6 13.13 -34.52 33.39
N HIS A 7 13.98 -35.31 32.71
CA HIS A 7 15.44 -35.14 32.78
C HIS A 7 15.90 -33.79 32.22
N ILE A 8 15.36 -33.34 31.07
CA ILE A 8 15.74 -32.05 30.47
C ILE A 8 15.27 -30.88 31.35
N ALA A 9 14.06 -30.95 31.90
CA ALA A 9 13.57 -29.96 32.84
C ALA A 9 14.44 -29.88 34.11
N SER A 10 14.86 -31.03 34.65
CA SER A 10 15.72 -31.11 35.82
C SER A 10 17.11 -30.48 35.58
N ALA A 11 17.71 -30.74 34.42
CA ALA A 11 18.97 -30.13 34.02
C ALA A 11 18.86 -28.60 33.82
N LEU A 12 17.79 -28.12 33.17
CA LEU A 12 17.54 -26.68 32.99
C LEU A 12 17.44 -25.93 34.32
N ARG A 13 16.83 -26.52 35.35
CA ARG A 13 16.69 -25.88 36.69
C ARG A 13 18.02 -25.56 37.38
N HIS A 14 19.12 -26.20 36.96
CA HIS A 14 20.45 -25.93 37.49
C HIS A 14 21.17 -24.79 36.74
N LEU A 15 20.58 -24.27 35.65
CA LEU A 15 21.15 -23.24 34.81
C LEU A 15 20.44 -21.89 35.00
N PRO A 16 21.18 -20.76 35.05
CA PRO A 16 20.58 -19.44 35.10
C PRO A 16 19.98 -19.04 33.75
N ALA A 17 18.77 -18.45 33.77
CA ALA A 17 18.05 -18.04 32.55
C ALA A 17 18.22 -16.56 32.14
N HIS A 18 19.00 -15.78 32.90
CA HIS A 18 19.10 -14.32 32.72
C HIS A 18 20.03 -13.88 31.57
N ASP A 19 21.06 -14.67 31.27
CA ASP A 19 22.03 -14.37 30.22
C ASP A 19 21.46 -14.71 28.84
N ARG A 20 21.41 -13.71 27.94
CA ARG A 20 20.71 -13.84 26.66
C ARG A 20 21.35 -14.88 25.74
N ASP A 21 22.67 -14.99 25.73
CA ASP A 21 23.37 -15.91 24.83
C ASP A 21 23.20 -17.36 25.31
N SER A 22 23.36 -17.61 26.62
CA SER A 22 23.09 -18.91 27.23
C SER A 22 21.61 -19.30 27.10
N TRP A 23 20.70 -18.34 27.26
CA TRP A 23 19.24 -18.53 27.14
C TRP A 23 18.82 -18.99 25.74
N VAL A 24 19.36 -18.36 24.69
CA VAL A 24 19.14 -18.77 23.29
C VAL A 24 19.76 -20.14 23.01
N GLN A 25 20.97 -20.41 23.51
CA GLN A 25 21.65 -21.70 23.33
C GLN A 25 20.88 -22.86 23.98
N MET A 26 20.28 -22.66 25.17
CA MET A 26 19.42 -23.67 25.79
C MET A 26 18.14 -23.88 24.99
N GLY A 27 17.60 -22.84 24.36
CA GLY A 27 16.48 -22.96 23.42
C GLY A 27 16.83 -23.78 22.20
N MET A 28 18.04 -23.59 21.65
CA MET A 28 18.58 -24.39 20.55
C MET A 28 18.75 -25.86 20.96
N ALA A 29 19.31 -26.10 22.14
CA ALA A 29 19.53 -27.45 22.68
C ALA A 29 18.20 -28.20 22.88
N VAL A 30 17.20 -27.58 23.50
CA VAL A 30 15.88 -28.19 23.75
C VAL A 30 15.13 -28.43 22.43
N LYS A 31 15.16 -27.46 21.50
CA LYS A 31 14.50 -27.59 20.19
C LYS A 31 15.16 -28.65 19.30
N SER A 32 16.46 -28.91 19.50
CA SER A 32 17.19 -29.94 18.75
C SER A 32 16.71 -31.36 19.04
N GLU A 33 16.30 -31.64 20.29
CA GLU A 33 15.86 -32.98 20.74
C GLU A 33 14.34 -33.13 20.68
N LEU A 34 13.60 -32.12 21.15
CA LEU A 34 12.15 -32.20 21.32
C LEU A 34 11.35 -31.51 20.20
N GLY A 35 12.03 -30.91 19.22
CA GLY A 35 11.38 -30.13 18.16
C GLY A 35 10.49 -29.03 18.73
N GLU A 36 9.35 -28.73 18.09
CA GLU A 36 8.40 -27.73 18.59
C GLU A 36 7.74 -28.12 19.93
N ALA A 37 7.71 -29.41 20.28
CA ALA A 37 7.17 -29.88 21.56
C ALA A 37 8.03 -29.48 22.77
N GLY A 38 9.29 -29.08 22.54
CA GLY A 38 10.19 -28.57 23.57
C GLY A 38 9.90 -27.13 24.03
N PHE A 39 9.01 -26.40 23.34
CA PHE A 39 8.79 -24.97 23.62
C PHE A 39 8.34 -24.75 25.05
N THR A 40 7.33 -25.48 25.51
CA THR A 40 6.77 -25.31 26.87
C THR A 40 7.84 -25.50 27.94
N LEU A 41 8.69 -26.50 27.77
CA LEU A 41 9.74 -26.84 28.73
C LEU A 41 10.83 -25.76 28.82
N TRP A 42 11.26 -25.22 27.67
CA TRP A 42 12.19 -24.10 27.64
C TRP A 42 11.53 -22.79 28.11
N ASP A 43 10.28 -22.55 27.75
CA ASP A 43 9.49 -21.38 28.16
C ASP A 43 9.30 -21.32 29.68
N ASP A 44 8.99 -22.47 30.30
CA ASP A 44 8.81 -22.58 31.74
C ASP A 44 10.12 -22.33 32.51
N TRP A 45 11.25 -22.85 32.02
CA TRP A 45 12.56 -22.50 32.58
C TRP A 45 12.89 -21.01 32.36
N SER A 46 12.58 -20.49 31.18
CA SER A 46 12.84 -19.08 30.83
C SER A 46 12.13 -18.10 31.76
N ARG A 47 10.94 -18.46 32.25
CA ARG A 47 10.16 -17.67 33.23
C ARG A 47 10.83 -17.52 34.59
N SER A 48 11.86 -18.31 34.89
CA SER A 48 12.65 -18.12 36.11
C SER A 48 13.49 -16.85 36.10
N ALA A 49 13.73 -16.25 34.92
CA ALA A 49 14.42 -14.97 34.80
C ALA A 49 13.45 -13.80 35.03
N ASP A 50 13.90 -12.81 35.81
CA ASP A 50 13.19 -11.55 36.10
C ASP A 50 12.99 -10.67 34.85
N ASN A 51 13.89 -10.77 33.87
CA ASN A 51 13.82 -10.09 32.58
C ASN A 51 13.03 -10.86 31.51
N TYR A 52 12.36 -11.96 31.88
CA TYR A 52 11.66 -12.81 30.94
C TYR A 52 10.49 -12.09 30.26
N GLN A 53 10.38 -12.26 28.94
CA GLN A 53 9.27 -11.75 28.15
C GLN A 53 8.68 -12.87 27.28
N THR A 54 7.41 -13.22 27.53
CA THR A 54 6.70 -14.28 26.81
C THR A 54 6.68 -14.08 25.29
N LYS A 55 6.61 -12.83 24.83
CA LYS A 55 6.67 -12.50 23.39
C LYS A 55 8.07 -12.69 22.82
N ALA A 56 9.11 -12.34 23.56
CA ALA A 56 10.50 -12.54 23.17
C ALA A 56 10.85 -14.03 23.10
N ALA A 57 10.43 -14.82 24.10
CA ALA A 57 10.60 -16.27 24.12
C ALA A 57 9.98 -16.94 22.88
N LYS A 58 8.72 -16.62 22.56
CA LYS A 58 8.04 -17.13 21.36
C LYS A 58 8.71 -16.71 20.05
N SER A 59 9.25 -15.49 19.98
CA SER A 59 9.95 -14.99 18.80
C SER A 59 11.29 -15.68 18.60
N VAL A 60 12.08 -15.78 19.67
CA VAL A 60 13.39 -16.46 19.68
C VAL A 60 13.21 -17.94 19.38
N TRP A 61 12.22 -18.59 19.98
CA TRP A 61 11.92 -19.99 19.67
C TRP A 61 11.60 -20.22 18.19
N LYS A 62 10.84 -19.32 17.55
CA LYS A 62 10.54 -19.40 16.11
C LYS A 62 11.73 -19.09 15.21
N SER A 63 12.70 -18.28 15.67
CA SER A 63 13.92 -18.01 14.90
C SER A 63 14.94 -19.14 15.00
N ILE A 64 14.87 -19.96 16.04
CA ILE A 64 15.70 -21.16 16.19
C ILE A 64 15.26 -22.20 15.15
N LYS A 65 16.17 -22.49 14.21
CA LYS A 65 16.02 -23.56 13.23
C LYS A 65 16.42 -24.90 13.85
N PRO A 66 15.69 -26.00 13.56
CA PRO A 66 16.11 -27.33 13.96
C PRO A 66 17.46 -27.68 13.29
N GLY A 67 18.44 -28.17 14.06
CA GLY A 67 19.69 -28.71 13.50
C GLY A 67 20.92 -27.79 13.49
N GLY A 68 21.12 -26.97 14.53
CA GLY A 68 22.36 -26.20 14.73
C GLY A 68 23.46 -26.98 15.47
N LYS A 69 24.64 -26.36 15.65
CA LYS A 69 25.80 -26.93 16.38
C LYS A 69 25.55 -27.15 17.88
N VAL A 70 24.60 -26.42 18.47
CA VAL A 70 24.21 -26.54 19.89
C VAL A 70 23.10 -27.58 20.00
N THR A 71 23.38 -28.66 20.74
CA THR A 71 22.49 -29.82 20.88
C THR A 71 22.11 -30.03 22.34
N ILE A 72 21.20 -30.98 22.61
CA ILE A 72 20.84 -31.32 23.99
C ILE A 72 22.03 -31.78 24.85
N ALA A 73 23.08 -32.32 24.23
CA ALA A 73 24.33 -32.65 24.91
C ALA A 73 25.03 -31.41 25.50
N SER A 74 24.95 -30.26 24.81
CA SER A 74 25.50 -28.98 25.29
C SER A 74 24.79 -28.50 26.55
N LEU A 75 23.47 -28.69 26.64
CA LEU A 75 22.66 -28.36 27.82
C LEU A 75 23.07 -29.20 29.02
N PHE A 76 23.20 -30.53 28.87
CA PHE A 76 23.61 -31.39 29.97
C PHE A 76 25.06 -31.15 30.43
N ALA A 77 25.98 -30.90 29.49
CA ALA A 77 27.37 -30.56 29.83
C ALA A 77 27.46 -29.28 30.68
N LEU A 78 26.70 -28.24 30.31
CA LEU A 78 26.64 -26.99 31.07
C LEU A 78 25.96 -27.19 32.43
N ALA A 79 24.87 -27.95 32.49
CA ALA A 79 24.18 -28.23 33.75
C ALA A 79 25.09 -28.96 34.76
N ILE A 80 25.91 -29.92 34.31
CA ILE A 80 26.87 -30.63 35.17
C ILE A 80 27.92 -29.68 35.76
N GLN A 81 28.40 -28.70 34.97
CA GLN A 81 29.32 -27.66 35.47
C GLN A 81 28.67 -26.79 36.56
N HIS A 82 27.35 -26.60 36.50
CA HIS A 82 26.55 -25.93 37.51
C HIS A 82 26.05 -26.86 38.65
N GLY A 83 26.65 -28.04 38.80
CA GLY A 83 26.40 -28.93 39.94
C GLY A 83 25.29 -29.95 39.74
N TYR A 84 24.69 -30.05 38.54
CA TYR A 84 23.72 -31.09 38.23
C TYR A 84 24.37 -32.49 38.24
N ARG A 85 23.80 -33.43 38.99
CA ARG A 85 24.22 -34.84 38.99
C ARG A 85 23.06 -35.72 38.49
N PRO A 86 23.11 -36.23 37.25
CA PRO A 86 22.05 -37.06 36.71
C PRO A 86 22.02 -38.45 37.37
N GLU A 87 20.82 -38.97 37.70
CA GLU A 87 20.63 -40.33 38.22
C GLU A 87 20.97 -41.42 37.18
N GLN A 88 20.82 -41.11 35.89
CA GLN A 88 21.32 -41.91 34.77
C GLN A 88 21.98 -40.99 33.72
N PRO A 89 23.20 -41.29 33.22
CA PRO A 89 23.87 -40.44 32.24
C PRO A 89 23.08 -40.37 30.92
N TYR A 90 22.87 -39.16 30.38
CA TYR A 90 22.36 -38.99 29.02
C TYR A 90 23.29 -39.69 28.03
N GLN A 91 22.77 -40.67 27.28
CA GLN A 91 23.51 -41.28 26.17
C GLN A 91 23.21 -40.49 24.89
N PRO A 92 24.16 -39.72 24.36
CA PRO A 92 23.97 -39.03 23.10
C PRO A 92 23.67 -40.01 21.95
N PRO A 93 22.86 -39.60 20.94
CA PRO A 93 22.68 -40.40 19.73
C PRO A 93 24.05 -40.74 19.15
N SER A 94 24.20 -41.98 18.72
CA SER A 94 25.50 -42.52 18.32
C SER A 94 26.10 -41.68 17.19
N ALA A 95 27.41 -41.75 17.01
CA ALA A 95 28.06 -41.05 15.90
C ALA A 95 27.41 -41.38 14.54
N GLU A 96 26.85 -42.58 14.40
CA GLU A 96 26.14 -43.03 13.20
C GLU A 96 24.76 -42.38 13.04
N GLU A 97 23.97 -42.23 14.10
CA GLU A 97 22.64 -41.59 14.04
C GLU A 97 22.75 -40.10 13.74
N ARG A 98 23.78 -39.43 14.27
CA ARG A 98 24.06 -38.02 13.99
C ARG A 98 24.45 -37.81 12.54
N ALA A 99 25.33 -38.67 12.02
CA ALA A 99 25.75 -38.62 10.62
C ALA A 99 24.56 -38.84 9.67
N LYS A 100 23.62 -39.73 10.01
CA LYS A 100 22.42 -40.00 9.21
C LYS A 100 21.49 -38.78 9.11
N LEU A 101 21.22 -38.11 10.23
CA LEU A 101 20.36 -36.92 10.28
C LEU A 101 20.96 -35.71 9.54
N GLU A 102 22.27 -35.52 9.63
CA GLU A 102 22.96 -34.48 8.85
C GLU A 102 22.95 -34.80 7.36
N ALA A 103 23.13 -36.07 6.98
CA ALA A 103 23.06 -36.52 5.60
C ALA A 103 21.66 -36.33 4.99
N GLU A 104 20.59 -36.65 5.71
CA GLU A 104 19.20 -36.46 5.26
C GLU A 104 18.87 -34.98 5.02
N ARG A 105 19.35 -34.09 5.90
CA ARG A 105 19.15 -32.64 5.77
C ARG A 105 19.94 -32.03 4.62
N ALA A 106 21.19 -32.45 4.46
CA ALA A 106 22.01 -32.03 3.32
C ALA A 106 21.39 -32.50 2.00
N ALA A 107 20.85 -33.72 1.97
CA ALA A 107 20.17 -34.27 0.80
C ALA A 107 18.92 -33.48 0.40
N ALA A 108 18.06 -33.11 1.35
CA ALA A 108 16.84 -32.36 1.06
C ALA A 108 17.12 -30.94 0.52
N LEU A 109 18.13 -30.25 1.05
CA LEU A 109 18.53 -28.94 0.55
C LEU A 109 19.14 -29.05 -0.85
N ALA A 110 20.00 -30.04 -1.06
CA ALA A 110 20.61 -30.31 -2.36
C ALA A 110 19.56 -30.67 -3.43
N GLU A 111 18.51 -31.42 -3.09
CA GLU A 111 17.43 -31.79 -4.00
C GLU A 111 16.63 -30.56 -4.48
N ALA A 112 16.29 -29.65 -3.57
CA ALA A 112 15.55 -28.43 -3.90
C ALA A 112 16.38 -27.50 -4.81
N GLU A 113 17.68 -27.34 -4.52
CA GLU A 113 18.59 -26.54 -5.33
C GLU A 113 18.83 -27.18 -6.71
N ALA A 114 18.95 -28.52 -6.78
CA ALA A 114 19.08 -29.26 -8.02
C ALA A 114 17.84 -29.12 -8.91
N LEU A 115 16.63 -29.19 -8.34
CA LEU A 115 15.38 -29.03 -9.09
C LEU A 115 15.26 -27.63 -9.69
N ALA A 116 15.55 -26.59 -8.92
CA ALA A 116 15.53 -25.20 -9.41
C ALA A 116 16.56 -24.98 -10.52
N THR A 117 17.77 -25.53 -10.36
CA THR A 117 18.84 -25.47 -11.37
C THR A 117 18.41 -26.17 -12.66
N ARG A 118 17.80 -27.36 -12.56
CA ARG A 118 17.30 -28.13 -13.72
C ARG A 118 16.22 -27.36 -14.48
N GLN A 119 15.25 -26.79 -13.78
CA GLN A 119 14.20 -25.97 -14.41
C GLN A 119 14.77 -24.77 -15.17
N HIS A 120 15.81 -24.11 -14.63
CA HIS A 120 16.48 -23.00 -15.30
C HIS A 120 17.26 -23.44 -16.54
N GLU A 121 17.98 -24.55 -16.48
CA GLU A 121 18.70 -25.09 -17.65
C GLU A 121 17.73 -25.57 -18.75
N ASP A 122 16.62 -26.22 -18.39
CA ASP A 122 15.58 -26.62 -19.35
C ASP A 122 14.95 -25.41 -20.06
N ALA A 123 14.63 -24.36 -19.30
CA ALA A 123 14.09 -23.12 -19.85
C ALA A 123 15.11 -22.39 -20.74
N LYS A 124 16.39 -22.39 -20.36
CA LYS A 124 17.50 -21.84 -21.15
C LYS A 124 17.71 -22.60 -22.46
N ALA A 125 17.67 -23.93 -22.45
CA ALA A 125 17.76 -24.75 -23.65
C ALA A 125 16.57 -24.48 -24.59
N LYS A 126 15.35 -24.39 -24.04
CA LYS A 126 14.15 -24.03 -24.80
C LYS A 126 14.22 -22.61 -25.38
N ALA A 127 14.75 -21.65 -24.62
CA ALA A 127 14.99 -20.29 -25.08
C ALA A 127 15.96 -20.27 -26.27
N ALA A 128 17.08 -21.00 -26.19
CA ALA A 128 18.04 -21.11 -27.28
C ALA A 128 17.43 -21.75 -28.54
N ALA A 129 16.64 -22.82 -28.38
CA ALA A 129 15.97 -23.49 -29.49
C ALA A 129 14.93 -22.60 -30.20
N LEU A 130 14.16 -21.80 -29.44
CA LEU A 130 13.21 -20.84 -30.01
C LEU A 130 13.95 -19.68 -30.69
N TRP A 131 14.99 -19.15 -30.05
CA TRP A 131 15.81 -18.07 -30.60
C TRP A 131 16.47 -18.46 -31.93
N GLY A 132 17.01 -19.67 -32.04
CA GLY A 132 17.63 -20.17 -33.27
C GLY A 132 16.67 -20.41 -34.44
N LYS A 133 15.36 -20.47 -34.18
CA LYS A 133 14.31 -20.53 -35.22
C LYS A 133 13.82 -19.15 -35.64
N GLY A 134 14.23 -18.11 -34.92
CA GLY A 134 13.88 -16.73 -35.24
C GLY A 134 14.52 -16.28 -36.55
N HIS A 135 13.78 -15.49 -37.32
CA HIS A 135 14.26 -14.81 -38.52
C HIS A 135 14.27 -13.29 -38.28
N GLU A 136 14.71 -12.55 -39.30
CA GLU A 136 14.71 -11.09 -39.29
C GLU A 136 13.30 -10.54 -39.08
N VAL A 137 13.20 -9.45 -38.33
CA VAL A 137 11.92 -8.87 -37.94
C VAL A 137 11.33 -8.08 -39.09
N SER A 138 10.07 -8.35 -39.42
CA SER A 138 9.34 -7.60 -40.43
C SER A 138 9.07 -6.17 -39.95
N ALA A 139 9.43 -5.18 -40.77
CA ALA A 139 9.12 -3.77 -40.53
C ALA A 139 7.60 -3.50 -40.42
N ASN A 140 6.77 -4.38 -41.01
CA ASN A 140 5.31 -4.28 -40.98
C ASN A 140 4.66 -5.05 -39.83
N HIS A 141 5.44 -5.51 -38.83
CA HIS A 141 4.87 -6.21 -37.69
C HIS A 141 3.89 -5.29 -36.93
N PRO A 142 2.64 -5.71 -36.64
CA PRO A 142 1.60 -4.84 -36.06
C PRO A 142 2.04 -4.12 -34.79
N TYR A 143 2.72 -4.84 -33.88
CA TYR A 143 3.24 -4.26 -32.65
C TYR A 143 4.25 -3.12 -32.89
N LEU A 144 5.11 -3.23 -33.91
CA LEU A 144 6.14 -2.23 -34.19
C LEU A 144 5.53 -0.99 -34.81
N LEU A 145 4.59 -1.16 -35.73
CA LEU A 145 3.83 -0.06 -36.33
C LEU A 145 3.04 0.68 -35.25
N ALA A 146 2.34 -0.04 -34.37
CA ALA A 146 1.61 0.55 -33.25
C ALA A 146 2.52 1.27 -32.25
N LYS A 147 3.77 0.79 -32.07
CA LYS A 147 4.74 1.43 -31.18
C LYS A 147 5.58 2.51 -31.84
N GLY A 148 5.62 2.60 -33.17
CA GLY A 148 6.43 3.58 -33.89
C GLY A 148 7.94 3.37 -33.68
N ILE A 149 8.38 2.13 -33.48
CA ILE A 149 9.78 1.81 -33.14
C ILE A 149 10.46 0.96 -34.20
N VAL A 150 11.73 1.27 -34.48
CA VAL A 150 12.68 0.38 -35.16
C VAL A 150 13.16 -0.73 -34.21
N PRO A 151 12.97 -2.02 -34.55
CA PRO A 151 13.33 -3.12 -33.66
C PRO A 151 14.85 -3.29 -33.57
N VAL A 152 15.37 -3.42 -32.35
CA VAL A 152 16.81 -3.67 -32.10
C VAL A 152 16.99 -4.84 -31.14
N GLY A 153 17.92 -5.75 -31.46
CA GLY A 153 18.36 -6.81 -30.56
C GLY A 153 17.35 -7.97 -30.37
N ILE A 154 16.42 -8.14 -31.30
CA ILE A 154 15.33 -9.13 -31.23
C ILE A 154 15.26 -9.98 -32.51
N THR A 155 14.47 -11.06 -32.46
CA THR A 155 14.15 -11.90 -33.64
C THR A 155 12.65 -12.11 -33.72
N GLN A 156 12.14 -12.48 -34.90
CA GLN A 156 10.73 -12.80 -35.10
C GLN A 156 10.56 -14.31 -35.33
N LEU A 157 9.54 -14.90 -34.72
CA LEU A 157 9.13 -16.28 -34.96
C LEU A 157 7.63 -16.29 -35.22
N ARG A 158 7.23 -16.51 -36.47
CA ARG A 158 5.85 -16.33 -36.95
C ARG A 158 5.37 -14.91 -36.68
N ASP A 159 4.29 -14.76 -35.94
CA ASP A 159 3.66 -13.51 -35.51
C ASP A 159 4.12 -13.05 -34.10
N MET A 160 5.17 -13.68 -33.56
CA MET A 160 5.72 -13.36 -32.25
C MET A 160 7.10 -12.71 -32.36
N LEU A 161 7.31 -11.64 -31.60
CA LEU A 161 8.63 -11.07 -31.37
C LEU A 161 9.27 -11.77 -30.17
N LEU A 162 10.51 -12.22 -30.34
CA LEU A 162 11.32 -12.84 -29.31
C LEU A 162 12.39 -11.85 -28.85
N ILE A 163 12.39 -11.53 -27.55
CA ILE A 163 13.33 -10.61 -26.93
C ILE A 163 14.22 -11.39 -25.96
N PRO A 164 15.55 -11.38 -26.12
CA PRO A 164 16.44 -12.24 -25.35
C PRO A 164 16.78 -11.63 -23.99
N LEU A 165 16.61 -12.41 -22.92
CA LEU A 165 17.10 -12.08 -21.59
C LEU A 165 18.47 -12.72 -21.40
N ARG A 166 19.48 -11.90 -21.12
CA ARG A 166 20.87 -12.36 -20.97
C ARG A 166 21.45 -12.03 -19.61
N VAL A 167 22.25 -12.95 -19.08
CA VAL A 167 23.11 -12.72 -17.91
C VAL A 167 24.54 -12.94 -18.36
N ALA A 168 25.40 -11.94 -18.20
CA ALA A 168 26.78 -11.96 -18.70
C ALA A 168 26.89 -12.41 -20.18
N GLY A 169 25.97 -11.94 -21.03
CA GLY A 169 25.92 -12.27 -22.46
C GLY A 169 25.26 -13.61 -22.80
N VAL A 170 25.10 -14.52 -21.84
CA VAL A 170 24.46 -15.83 -22.05
C VAL A 170 22.94 -15.68 -22.07
N LEU A 171 22.28 -16.21 -23.10
CA LEU A 171 20.81 -16.29 -23.16
C LEU A 171 20.31 -17.21 -22.04
N VAL A 172 19.45 -16.71 -21.17
CA VAL A 172 18.87 -17.47 -20.06
C VAL A 172 17.34 -17.56 -20.12
N ASN A 173 16.69 -16.66 -20.86
CA ASN A 173 15.23 -16.62 -20.99
C ASN A 173 14.82 -15.80 -22.23
N LEU A 174 13.54 -15.86 -22.61
CA LEU A 174 12.92 -15.00 -23.64
C LEU A 174 11.70 -14.27 -23.06
N GLN A 175 11.52 -13.01 -23.46
CA GLN A 175 10.23 -12.35 -23.43
C GLN A 175 9.62 -12.49 -24.83
N ILE A 176 8.35 -12.88 -24.89
CA ILE A 176 7.60 -13.10 -26.11
C ILE A 176 6.52 -12.03 -26.18
N ILE A 177 6.47 -11.29 -27.29
CA ILE A 177 5.42 -10.31 -27.58
C ILE A 177 4.60 -10.81 -28.76
N GLY A 178 3.29 -11.00 -28.58
CA GLY A 178 2.36 -11.38 -29.64
C GLY A 178 2.00 -10.21 -30.56
N ALA A 179 1.35 -10.52 -31.68
CA ALA A 179 0.84 -9.50 -32.61
C ALA A 179 -0.18 -8.55 -31.98
N ASP A 180 -0.90 -9.02 -30.95
CA ASP A 180 -1.85 -8.26 -30.12
C ASP A 180 -1.18 -7.36 -29.06
N GLY A 181 0.15 -7.47 -28.92
CA GLY A 181 0.93 -6.76 -27.92
C GLY A 181 1.02 -7.44 -26.55
N GLY A 182 0.43 -8.63 -26.39
CA GLY A 182 0.54 -9.44 -25.17
C GLY A 182 1.98 -9.86 -24.90
N LYS A 183 2.50 -9.54 -23.70
CA LYS A 183 3.89 -9.81 -23.31
C LYS A 183 3.97 -10.90 -22.24
N ARG A 184 4.84 -11.90 -22.41
CA ARG A 184 5.07 -12.96 -21.41
C ARG A 184 6.51 -13.44 -21.42
N PHE A 185 7.02 -13.88 -20.27
CA PHE A 185 8.31 -14.57 -20.19
C PHE A 185 8.15 -16.08 -20.45
N LEU A 186 9.21 -16.75 -20.92
CA LEU A 186 9.23 -18.20 -21.00
C LEU A 186 9.24 -18.79 -19.58
N THR A 187 8.23 -19.62 -19.29
CA THR A 187 8.04 -20.26 -17.97
C THR A 187 9.29 -21.04 -17.53
N GLY A 188 9.65 -20.91 -16.26
CA GLY A 188 10.83 -21.56 -15.66
C GLY A 188 12.16 -20.83 -15.93
N GLY A 189 12.18 -19.85 -16.83
CA GLY A 189 13.39 -19.11 -17.16
C GLY A 189 13.76 -18.05 -16.11
N ARG A 190 15.06 -17.82 -15.94
CA ARG A 190 15.58 -16.80 -15.03
C ARG A 190 15.29 -15.38 -15.55
N VAL A 191 14.69 -14.54 -14.73
CA VAL A 191 14.49 -13.10 -15.01
C VAL A 191 15.40 -12.23 -14.15
N LYS A 192 15.56 -12.57 -12.86
CA LYS A 192 16.35 -11.78 -11.90
C LYS A 192 17.81 -11.62 -12.36
N GLY A 193 18.22 -10.37 -12.50
CA GLY A 193 19.53 -9.94 -12.96
C GLY A 193 19.77 -10.15 -14.45
N ALA A 194 18.76 -10.54 -15.25
CA ALA A 194 18.88 -10.66 -16.70
C ALA A 194 18.50 -9.34 -17.40
N SER A 195 19.11 -9.06 -18.54
CA SER A 195 18.88 -7.83 -19.31
C SER A 195 19.06 -8.05 -20.81
N LEU A 196 18.64 -7.08 -21.61
CA LEU A 196 19.05 -6.94 -23.01
C LEU A 196 19.86 -5.65 -23.16
N VAL A 197 20.92 -5.67 -23.98
CA VAL A 197 21.69 -4.48 -24.33
C VAL A 197 21.38 -4.12 -25.79
N LEU A 198 20.95 -2.89 -26.01
CA LEU A 198 20.78 -2.27 -27.32
C LEU A 198 22.02 -1.39 -27.59
N GLY A 199 22.68 -1.58 -28.72
CA GLY A 199 23.96 -0.93 -29.02
C GLY A 199 25.16 -1.63 -28.37
N ARG A 200 26.25 -0.90 -28.15
CA ARG A 200 27.51 -1.41 -27.58
C ARG A 200 27.89 -0.62 -26.33
N LEU A 201 28.17 -1.31 -25.23
CA LEU A 201 28.63 -0.70 -23.97
C LEU A 201 30.14 -0.36 -23.98
N LYS A 202 30.90 -1.00 -24.87
CA LYS A 202 32.33 -0.75 -25.01
C LYS A 202 32.54 0.68 -25.50
N ASP A 203 33.42 1.42 -24.82
CA ASP A 203 33.79 2.82 -25.11
C ASP A 203 32.64 3.83 -24.94
N ALA A 204 31.53 3.43 -24.30
CA ALA A 204 30.40 4.31 -24.03
C ALA A 204 30.69 5.21 -22.84
N THR A 205 30.45 6.51 -22.98
CA THR A 205 30.56 7.50 -21.89
C THR A 205 29.26 7.62 -21.10
N ILE A 206 28.11 7.35 -21.72
CA ILE A 206 26.78 7.35 -21.12
C ILE A 206 26.06 6.06 -21.50
N VAL A 207 25.47 5.39 -20.51
CA VAL A 207 24.61 4.21 -20.68
C VAL A 207 23.22 4.51 -20.14
N LEU A 208 22.18 4.21 -20.91
CA LEU A 208 20.79 4.33 -20.46
C LEU A 208 20.31 2.98 -19.90
N VAL A 209 19.44 3.00 -18.90
CA VAL A 209 18.79 1.80 -18.36
C VAL A 209 17.29 2.04 -18.30
N CYS A 210 16.47 1.13 -18.82
CA CYS A 210 15.01 1.29 -18.83
C CYS A 210 14.28 -0.01 -18.49
N GLU A 211 12.99 0.11 -18.18
CA GLU A 211 12.13 -1.03 -17.87
C GLU A 211 11.74 -1.81 -19.14
N GLY A 212 11.04 -1.17 -20.08
CA GLY A 212 10.48 -1.83 -21.26
C GLY A 212 11.42 -1.90 -22.47
N TRP A 213 11.27 -2.95 -23.30
CA TRP A 213 12.01 -3.06 -24.56
C TRP A 213 11.62 -1.99 -25.59
N ALA A 214 10.33 -1.67 -25.72
CA ALA A 214 9.86 -0.62 -26.63
C ALA A 214 10.39 0.77 -26.23
N THR A 215 10.35 1.07 -24.92
CA THR A 215 11.00 2.23 -24.30
C THR A 215 12.49 2.27 -24.64
N GLY A 216 13.18 1.14 -24.50
CA GLY A 216 14.60 1.03 -24.84
C GLY A 216 14.91 1.32 -26.30
N CYS A 217 14.05 0.86 -27.23
CA CYS A 217 14.20 1.16 -28.65
C CYS A 217 14.03 2.66 -28.92
N SER A 218 13.02 3.30 -28.31
CA SER A 218 12.79 4.75 -28.45
C SER A 218 13.97 5.56 -27.91
N LEU A 219 14.49 5.20 -26.73
CA LEU A 219 15.68 5.83 -26.14
C LEU A 219 16.92 5.67 -27.03
N HIS A 220 17.14 4.47 -27.57
CA HIS A 220 18.28 4.20 -28.45
C HIS A 220 18.18 4.97 -29.77
N GLN A 221 16.98 5.04 -30.37
CA GLN A 221 16.74 5.79 -31.60
C GLN A 221 16.91 7.30 -31.40
N ALA A 222 16.40 7.84 -30.29
CA ALA A 222 16.48 9.27 -29.98
C ALA A 222 17.91 9.72 -29.68
N THR A 223 18.66 8.94 -28.89
CA THR A 223 19.96 9.38 -28.35
C THR A 223 21.17 8.81 -29.09
N GLY A 224 21.03 7.67 -29.76
CA GLY A 224 22.15 6.87 -30.28
C GLY A 224 22.99 6.18 -29.20
N LEU A 225 22.68 6.36 -27.91
CA LEU A 225 23.43 5.81 -26.78
C LEU A 225 23.06 4.35 -26.52
N PRO A 226 23.96 3.53 -25.95
CA PRO A 226 23.61 2.17 -25.58
C PRO A 226 22.57 2.13 -24.45
N VAL A 227 21.61 1.22 -24.56
CA VAL A 227 20.49 1.08 -23.62
C VAL A 227 20.43 -0.33 -23.05
N VAL A 228 20.29 -0.45 -21.73
CA VAL A 228 20.12 -1.71 -21.03
C VAL A 228 18.66 -1.86 -20.58
N VAL A 229 17.96 -2.84 -21.13
CA VAL A 229 16.56 -3.14 -20.81
C VAL A 229 16.50 -4.14 -19.66
N ALA A 230 15.79 -3.77 -18.58
CA ALA A 230 15.65 -4.57 -17.36
C ALA A 230 14.34 -5.37 -17.28
N PHE A 231 13.40 -5.16 -18.21
CA PHE A 231 12.12 -5.87 -18.38
C PHE A 231 11.03 -5.64 -17.33
N ASN A 232 11.37 -5.26 -16.09
CA ASN A 232 10.40 -4.82 -15.07
C ASN A 232 11.07 -3.98 -13.97
N ALA A 233 10.28 -3.18 -13.25
CA ALA A 233 10.72 -2.32 -12.13
C ALA A 233 11.52 -3.06 -11.05
N HIS A 234 11.11 -4.29 -10.67
CA HIS A 234 11.78 -5.07 -9.61
C HIS A 234 13.17 -5.55 -10.04
N ASN A 235 13.37 -5.80 -11.33
CA ASN A 235 14.64 -6.24 -11.89
C ASN A 235 15.59 -5.07 -12.21
N LEU A 236 15.07 -3.84 -12.28
CA LEU A 236 15.84 -2.63 -12.55
C LEU A 236 16.98 -2.44 -11.55
N ILE A 237 16.73 -2.68 -10.26
CA ILE A 237 17.74 -2.59 -9.19
C ILE A 237 18.83 -3.65 -9.36
N ALA A 238 18.45 -4.91 -9.58
CA ALA A 238 19.41 -6.01 -9.76
C ALA A 238 20.29 -5.82 -11.00
N VAL A 239 19.73 -5.24 -12.07
CA VAL A 239 20.50 -4.87 -13.27
C VAL A 239 21.43 -3.70 -12.97
N ALA A 240 20.98 -2.68 -12.24
CA ALA A 240 21.80 -1.54 -11.84
C ALA A 240 22.98 -1.93 -10.95
N GLU A 241 22.77 -2.77 -9.93
CA GLU A 241 23.85 -3.30 -9.07
C GLU A 241 24.92 -4.05 -9.89
N ARG A 242 24.47 -4.86 -10.86
CA ARG A 242 25.39 -5.58 -11.76
C ARG A 242 26.15 -4.62 -12.67
N LEU A 243 25.50 -3.57 -13.20
CA LEU A 243 26.18 -2.54 -14.00
C LEU A 243 27.17 -1.74 -13.15
N ALA A 244 26.85 -1.46 -11.89
CA ALA A 244 27.74 -0.79 -10.96
C ALA A 244 29.06 -1.57 -10.79
N ALA A 245 28.97 -2.90 -10.76
CA ALA A 245 30.12 -3.80 -10.63
C ALA A 245 30.90 -4.07 -11.95
N THR A 246 30.31 -3.82 -13.12
CA THR A 246 30.87 -4.25 -14.42
C THR A 246 31.23 -3.10 -15.36
N LEU A 247 30.54 -1.97 -15.29
CA LEU A 247 30.88 -0.79 -16.09
C LEU A 247 32.06 -0.04 -15.46
N PRO A 248 32.97 0.53 -16.27
CA PRO A 248 34.02 1.43 -15.79
C PRO A 248 33.43 2.62 -15.00
N ALA A 249 34.20 3.14 -14.04
CA ALA A 249 33.73 4.13 -13.06
C ALA A 249 33.39 5.51 -13.67
N ASP A 250 33.98 5.84 -14.81
CA ASP A 250 33.79 7.08 -15.57
C ASP A 250 32.54 7.06 -16.47
N VAL A 251 31.90 5.90 -16.64
CA VAL A 251 30.67 5.77 -17.43
C VAL A 251 29.46 6.24 -16.62
N ALA A 252 28.81 7.30 -17.08
CA ALA A 252 27.57 7.81 -16.51
C ALA A 252 26.40 6.88 -16.84
N VAL A 253 25.47 6.69 -15.89
CA VAL A 253 24.31 5.83 -16.09
C VAL A 253 23.02 6.60 -15.81
N LEU A 254 22.16 6.69 -16.82
CA LEU A 254 20.84 7.32 -16.70
C LEU A 254 19.76 6.25 -16.65
N VAL A 255 19.06 6.14 -15.52
CA VAL A 255 17.98 5.20 -15.29
C VAL A 255 16.66 5.86 -15.67
N CYS A 256 16.18 5.53 -16.86
CA CYS A 256 14.93 5.99 -17.45
C CYS A 256 13.75 5.19 -16.87
N GLY A 257 13.02 5.77 -15.93
CA GLY A 257 11.85 5.17 -15.30
C GLY A 257 10.54 5.59 -15.95
N ASP A 258 9.49 4.82 -15.69
CA ASP A 258 8.12 5.15 -16.11
C ASP A 258 7.51 6.20 -15.15
N SER A 259 6.72 7.11 -15.72
CA SER A 259 5.87 8.09 -15.04
C SER A 259 4.50 7.48 -14.80
N ASP A 260 4.40 6.65 -13.74
CA ASP A 260 3.17 5.96 -13.37
C ASP A 260 2.42 6.67 -12.23
N THR A 261 1.10 6.55 -12.20
CA THR A 261 0.26 7.12 -11.12
C THR A 261 0.52 6.46 -9.76
N SER A 262 1.04 5.23 -9.76
CA SER A 262 1.46 4.49 -8.55
C SER A 262 2.83 4.89 -8.00
N LEU A 263 3.58 5.78 -8.67
CA LEU A 263 4.96 6.16 -8.34
C LEU A 263 5.96 4.99 -8.28
N THR A 264 5.57 3.79 -8.73
CA THR A 264 6.38 2.57 -8.57
C THR A 264 7.53 2.57 -9.55
N GLY A 265 7.28 2.96 -10.81
CA GLY A 265 8.30 3.12 -11.85
C GLY A 265 9.35 4.16 -11.47
N GLN A 266 8.90 5.34 -11.00
CA GLN A 266 9.80 6.40 -10.55
C GLN A 266 10.64 6.00 -9.33
N GLN A 267 10.05 5.35 -8.32
CA GLN A 267 10.79 4.89 -7.15
C GLN A 267 11.81 3.79 -7.48
N ALA A 268 11.47 2.87 -8.39
CA ALA A 268 12.39 1.84 -8.85
C ALA A 268 13.59 2.45 -9.59
N ALA A 269 13.34 3.42 -10.48
CA ALA A 269 14.40 4.14 -11.17
C ALA A 269 15.31 4.91 -10.21
N SER A 270 14.72 5.59 -9.21
CA SER A 270 15.49 6.29 -8.18
C SER A 270 16.37 5.34 -7.36
N LYS A 271 15.84 4.18 -6.92
CA LYS A 271 16.61 3.17 -6.17
C LYS A 271 17.72 2.55 -7.01
N ALA A 272 17.44 2.26 -8.28
CA ALA A 272 18.43 1.74 -9.21
C ALA A 272 19.55 2.78 -9.47
N ALA A 273 19.21 4.07 -9.61
CA ALA A 273 20.19 5.14 -9.72
C ALA A 273 21.07 5.27 -8.46
N MET A 274 20.49 5.07 -7.26
CA MET A 274 21.24 5.06 -6.00
C MET A 274 22.31 3.94 -5.96
N ALA A 275 22.02 2.76 -6.51
CA ALA A 275 22.99 1.66 -6.59
C ALA A 275 24.20 1.98 -7.51
N LEU A 276 24.10 3.06 -8.30
CA LEU A 276 25.08 3.52 -9.26
C LEU A 276 25.75 4.85 -8.83
N VAL A 277 25.54 5.33 -7.60
CA VAL A 277 26.16 6.57 -7.10
C VAL A 277 27.69 6.48 -7.14
N PRO A 278 28.42 7.56 -7.53
CA PRO A 278 27.93 8.91 -7.87
C PRO A 278 27.55 9.13 -9.34
N ARG A 279 27.68 8.11 -10.19
CA ARG A 279 27.53 8.20 -11.66
C ARG A 279 26.12 7.87 -12.17
N GLY A 280 25.24 7.38 -11.30
CA GLY A 280 23.85 7.05 -11.57
C GLY A 280 22.91 8.24 -11.35
N ARG A 281 22.00 8.48 -12.31
CA ARG A 281 20.90 9.44 -12.18
C ARG A 281 19.61 8.80 -12.68
N SER A 282 18.46 9.23 -12.18
CA SER A 282 17.17 8.79 -12.73
C SER A 282 16.53 9.89 -13.56
N VAL A 283 15.83 9.51 -14.63
CA VAL A 283 15.16 10.41 -15.56
C VAL A 283 13.75 9.86 -15.81
N ILE A 284 12.75 10.73 -15.75
CA ILE A 284 11.33 10.37 -15.90
C ILE A 284 10.75 11.23 -17.04
N PRO A 285 9.96 10.67 -17.96
CA PRO A 285 9.37 11.45 -19.04
C PRO A 285 8.35 12.46 -18.48
N VAL A 286 8.38 13.67 -19.02
CA VAL A 286 7.44 14.74 -18.69
C VAL A 286 6.57 15.02 -19.91
N PHE A 287 5.25 15.04 -19.69
CA PHE A 287 4.24 15.27 -20.72
C PHE A 287 3.56 16.62 -20.47
N THR A 288 3.29 17.38 -21.53
CA THR A 288 2.48 18.60 -21.43
C THR A 288 0.99 18.25 -21.29
N PRO A 289 0.14 19.14 -20.74
CA PRO A 289 -1.29 18.90 -20.66
C PRO A 289 -1.93 18.55 -22.02
N GLU A 290 -1.48 19.18 -23.10
CA GLU A 290 -1.96 18.92 -24.46
C GLU A 290 -1.60 17.51 -24.93
N GLN A 291 -0.39 17.04 -24.60
CA GLN A 291 0.06 15.67 -24.93
C GLN A 291 -0.72 14.62 -24.14
N VAL A 292 -1.00 14.90 -22.86
CA VAL A 292 -1.83 14.01 -22.02
C VAL A 292 -3.24 13.88 -22.60
N GLU A 293 -3.84 14.99 -23.01
CA GLU A 293 -5.17 15.00 -23.61
C GLU A 293 -5.20 14.30 -24.97
N ALA A 294 -4.22 14.56 -25.84
CA ALA A 294 -4.07 13.86 -27.12
C ALA A 294 -3.93 12.34 -26.95
N TYR A 295 -3.20 11.89 -25.93
CA TYR A 295 -3.06 10.48 -25.62
C TYR A 295 -4.38 9.86 -25.15
N ARG A 296 -5.13 10.56 -24.28
CA ARG A 296 -6.43 10.11 -23.78
C ARG A 296 -7.46 9.95 -24.90
N GLN A 297 -7.47 10.86 -25.88
CA GLN A 297 -8.37 10.76 -27.04
C GLN A 297 -8.13 9.48 -27.86
N GLN A 298 -6.89 9.00 -27.91
CA GLN A 298 -6.53 7.79 -28.66
C GLN A 298 -6.64 6.50 -27.83
N HIS A 299 -6.41 6.57 -26.50
CA HIS A 299 -6.25 5.40 -25.63
C HIS A 299 -7.27 5.32 -24.48
N GLY A 300 -8.28 6.19 -24.46
CA GLY A 300 -9.28 6.30 -23.39
C GLY A 300 -8.71 6.95 -22.13
N ASP A 301 -9.17 6.53 -20.95
CA ASP A 301 -8.72 7.10 -19.66
C ASP A 301 -7.25 6.81 -19.29
N LYS A 302 -6.48 6.17 -20.18
CA LYS A 302 -5.06 5.87 -19.95
C LYS A 302 -4.22 7.14 -20.05
N LEU A 303 -3.26 7.26 -19.15
CA LEU A 303 -2.24 8.32 -19.18
C LEU A 303 -0.98 7.82 -19.88
N PRO A 304 -0.26 8.69 -20.61
CA PRO A 304 1.06 8.35 -21.12
C PRO A 304 2.03 8.21 -19.94
N SER A 305 2.89 7.20 -19.99
CA SER A 305 3.74 6.84 -18.84
C SER A 305 5.21 6.65 -19.19
N ASP A 306 5.55 6.20 -20.41
CA ASP A 306 6.92 5.84 -20.74
C ASP A 306 7.54 6.74 -21.84
N PHE A 307 8.85 6.64 -22.05
CA PHE A 307 9.53 7.41 -23.11
C PHE A 307 9.10 7.01 -24.53
N ASN A 308 8.45 5.87 -24.72
CA ASN A 308 7.87 5.50 -26.02
C ASN A 308 6.58 6.29 -26.26
N ASP A 309 5.72 6.46 -25.24
CA ASP A 309 4.57 7.36 -25.33
C ASP A 309 5.02 8.80 -25.61
N LEU A 310 6.11 9.25 -24.98
CA LEU A 310 6.70 10.57 -25.25
C LEU A 310 7.18 10.70 -26.70
N ALA A 311 7.84 9.66 -27.23
CA ALA A 311 8.28 9.64 -28.62
C ALA A 311 7.10 9.76 -29.61
N GLN A 312 5.97 9.13 -29.31
CA GLN A 312 4.78 9.19 -30.17
C GLN A 312 4.07 10.55 -30.11
N LEU A 313 4.03 11.18 -28.93
CA LEU A 313 3.33 12.45 -28.72
C LEU A 313 4.15 13.67 -29.11
N ALA A 314 5.47 13.63 -28.87
CA ALA A 314 6.37 14.79 -28.97
C ALA A 314 7.52 14.60 -29.97
N GLY A 315 7.72 13.37 -30.47
CA GLY A 315 8.81 13.04 -31.39
C GLY A 315 10.12 12.65 -30.69
N MET A 316 11.05 12.10 -31.47
CA MET A 316 12.33 11.57 -30.97
C MET A 316 13.27 12.67 -30.45
N GLU A 317 13.19 13.90 -30.99
CA GLU A 317 14.03 15.00 -30.53
C GLU A 317 13.67 15.41 -29.09
N GLU A 318 12.39 15.45 -28.73
CA GLU A 318 11.98 15.77 -27.35
C GLU A 318 12.45 14.69 -26.37
N VAL A 319 12.38 13.40 -26.74
CA VAL A 319 12.95 12.31 -25.95
C VAL A 319 14.44 12.53 -25.70
N LYS A 320 15.20 12.87 -26.75
CA LYS A 320 16.63 13.15 -26.64
C LYS A 320 16.90 14.33 -25.72
N GLN A 321 16.15 15.42 -25.86
CA GLN A 321 16.28 16.61 -25.01
C GLN A 321 16.01 16.30 -23.54
N GLN A 322 14.92 15.60 -23.22
CA GLN A 322 14.60 15.26 -21.83
C GLN A 322 15.61 14.31 -21.20
N VAL A 323 16.17 13.38 -21.97
CA VAL A 323 17.18 12.42 -21.47
C VAL A 323 18.55 13.07 -21.27
N LEU A 324 18.97 13.99 -22.16
CA LEU A 324 20.33 14.53 -22.20
C LEU A 324 20.51 15.94 -21.62
N ARG A 325 19.46 16.62 -21.15
CA ARG A 325 19.57 17.96 -20.54
C ARG A 325 20.61 17.97 -19.40
N GLY A 326 21.61 18.84 -19.57
CA GLY A 326 22.91 18.80 -18.90
C GLY A 326 23.05 19.45 -17.52
N ASP A 327 22.01 20.05 -16.93
CA ASP A 327 22.12 20.76 -15.64
C ASP A 327 21.17 20.26 -14.55
N LEU A 328 21.79 19.83 -13.45
CA LEU A 328 21.38 19.90 -12.03
C LEU A 328 19.88 20.14 -11.74
N LYS A 329 19.12 19.06 -11.55
CA LYS A 329 18.09 18.99 -10.49
C LYS A 329 18.35 17.77 -9.63
N MET A 330 18.56 18.02 -8.33
CA MET A 330 18.41 17.01 -7.29
C MET A 330 17.13 16.23 -7.57
N VAL A 331 17.24 14.91 -7.78
CA VAL A 331 16.05 14.04 -7.86
C VAL A 331 15.51 13.87 -6.45
N GLY A 332 14.64 14.81 -6.14
CA GLY A 332 13.70 14.85 -5.04
C GLY A 332 12.76 15.98 -5.41
N THR A 333 11.50 15.63 -5.70
CA THR A 333 10.41 16.51 -6.17
C THR A 333 10.20 16.55 -7.69
N VAL A 334 8.98 16.15 -8.07
CA VAL A 334 8.31 16.34 -9.36
C VAL A 334 8.12 17.85 -9.60
N GLY A 335 8.50 18.37 -10.76
CA GLY A 335 8.22 19.78 -11.11
C GLY A 335 9.10 20.38 -12.21
N THR A 336 8.59 20.25 -13.44
CA THR A 336 8.52 21.22 -14.56
C THR A 336 9.73 22.08 -14.99
N VAL A 337 9.69 22.30 -16.31
CA VAL A 337 10.68 22.88 -17.23
C VAL A 337 10.81 24.39 -17.03
N GLY A 338 12.05 24.90 -17.04
CA GLY A 338 12.33 26.32 -17.22
C GLY A 338 12.63 26.63 -18.69
N THR A 339 12.23 27.80 -19.14
CA THR A 339 12.74 28.47 -20.34
C THR A 339 13.32 29.82 -19.90
N GLU A 340 14.55 30.10 -20.30
CA GLU A 340 15.21 31.40 -20.18
C GLU A 340 14.89 32.30 -21.42
N PRO A 341 15.19 33.61 -21.34
CA PRO A 341 14.34 34.68 -21.89
C PRO A 341 14.75 35.13 -23.30
N PRO A 342 13.82 35.63 -24.14
CA PRO A 342 14.19 36.30 -25.38
C PRO A 342 14.17 37.83 -25.25
N GLU A 343 15.15 38.46 -25.91
CA GLU A 343 15.28 39.90 -26.14
C GLU A 343 14.19 40.47 -27.09
N PRO A 344 13.94 41.79 -27.08
CA PRO A 344 12.70 42.37 -27.59
C PRO A 344 12.74 42.57 -29.10
N LEU A 345 11.66 42.20 -29.79
CA LEU A 345 11.47 42.55 -31.20
C LEU A 345 10.22 43.40 -31.40
N SER A 346 10.49 44.55 -31.99
CA SER A 346 9.57 45.56 -32.49
C SER A 346 8.63 45.03 -33.58
N GLY A 347 7.34 45.32 -33.42
CA GLY A 347 6.43 45.75 -34.50
C GLY A 347 5.88 44.69 -35.45
N GLY A 348 4.54 44.61 -35.53
CA GLY A 348 3.84 44.12 -36.73
C GLY A 348 2.65 43.20 -36.45
N ALA A 349 1.45 43.77 -36.52
CA ALA A 349 0.12 43.16 -36.35
C ALA A 349 -0.16 41.89 -37.19
N SER A 350 -0.95 40.94 -36.65
CA SER A 350 -2.41 40.88 -36.89
C SER A 350 -3.08 39.59 -36.34
N SER A 351 -4.07 39.81 -35.46
CA SER A 351 -5.24 39.00 -35.04
C SER A 351 -5.25 37.46 -35.10
N CYS A 352 -5.20 36.82 -33.91
CA CYS A 352 -5.79 35.51 -33.61
C CYS A 352 -7.06 35.67 -32.75
N SER A 353 -8.07 34.86 -33.05
CA SER A 353 -9.36 34.75 -32.37
C SER A 353 -9.20 34.26 -30.91
N HIS A 354 -9.75 35.04 -29.98
CA HIS A 354 -9.87 34.75 -28.56
C HIS A 354 -10.72 33.48 -28.30
N PHE A 355 -10.16 32.46 -27.64
CA PHE A 355 -10.92 31.57 -26.76
C PHE A 355 -10.84 32.17 -25.35
N PRO A 356 -11.95 32.56 -24.71
CA PRO A 356 -11.92 33.11 -23.37
C PRO A 356 -11.65 31.97 -22.39
N VAL A 357 -10.46 31.95 -21.79
CA VAL A 357 -10.22 31.21 -20.56
C VAL A 357 -10.93 31.98 -19.46
N PRO A 358 -11.85 31.37 -18.69
CA PRO A 358 -12.27 31.94 -17.43
C PRO A 358 -11.08 31.81 -16.49
N THR A 359 -10.25 32.85 -16.42
CA THR A 359 -9.38 33.05 -15.26
C THR A 359 -10.28 33.33 -14.07
N PRO A 360 -10.40 32.44 -13.06
CA PRO A 360 -10.63 32.97 -11.73
C PRO A 360 -9.49 33.95 -11.49
N ALA A 361 -9.82 35.16 -11.03
CA ALA A 361 -8.84 36.20 -10.78
C ALA A 361 -7.86 35.71 -9.71
N CYS A 362 -6.75 35.09 -10.12
CA CYS A 362 -5.56 35.01 -9.29
C CYS A 362 -4.99 36.42 -9.21
N SER A 363 -5.36 37.14 -8.15
CA SER A 363 -4.87 38.47 -7.80
C SER A 363 -3.40 38.42 -7.38
N HIS A 364 -2.49 38.19 -8.32
CA HIS A 364 -1.05 38.28 -8.06
C HIS A 364 -0.35 39.02 -9.19
N SER A 365 -0.52 40.35 -9.28
CA SER A 365 0.49 41.24 -9.92
C SER A 365 0.23 42.76 -9.81
N GLU A 366 -0.72 43.25 -9.03
CA GLU A 366 -0.75 44.69 -8.71
C GLU A 366 0.18 44.96 -7.52
N ALA A 367 0.79 46.15 -7.49
CA ALA A 367 1.60 46.60 -6.37
C ALA A 367 0.69 46.79 -5.15
N GLU A 368 0.41 45.69 -4.44
CA GLU A 368 -0.45 45.66 -3.27
C GLU A 368 0.27 46.35 -2.10
N ASN A 369 -0.40 47.33 -1.49
CA ASN A 369 0.11 47.97 -0.29
C ASN A 369 0.19 46.93 0.84
N PRO A 370 1.29 46.88 1.61
CA PRO A 370 1.38 45.98 2.75
C PRO A 370 0.22 46.30 3.73
N PRO A 371 -0.50 45.28 4.22
CA PRO A 371 -1.61 45.49 5.12
C PRO A 371 -1.13 46.09 6.44
N GLU A 372 -1.95 46.99 7.01
CA GLU A 372 -1.67 47.55 8.33
C GLU A 372 -1.88 46.48 9.41
N PRO A 373 -0.96 46.34 10.38
CA PRO A 373 -1.10 45.37 11.45
C PRO A 373 -2.30 45.70 12.35
N PRO A 374 -3.03 44.68 12.83
CA PRO A 374 -4.12 44.90 13.77
C PRO A 374 -3.63 45.41 15.13
N GLU A 375 -4.43 46.25 15.81
CA GLU A 375 -4.14 46.80 17.14
C GLU A 375 -4.11 45.74 18.27
N ASN A 376 -4.48 44.48 17.97
CA ASN A 376 -4.62 43.38 18.92
C ASN A 376 -3.29 42.88 19.52
N GLY A 377 -2.15 43.44 19.09
CA GLY A 377 -0.82 43.16 19.65
C GLY A 377 -0.19 41.83 19.24
N SER A 378 -0.89 40.97 18.48
CA SER A 378 -0.32 39.74 17.90
C SER A 378 0.64 40.09 16.77
N PRO A 379 1.85 39.52 16.73
CA PRO A 379 2.77 39.74 15.62
C PRO A 379 2.33 39.01 14.33
N PHE A 380 1.35 38.12 14.42
CA PHE A 380 0.78 37.39 13.27
C PHE A 380 -0.67 37.79 13.04
N PHE A 381 -1.06 37.92 11.77
CA PHE A 381 -2.42 38.26 11.37
C PHE A 381 -2.73 37.70 9.98
N LEU A 382 -4.02 37.51 9.72
CA LEU A 382 -4.55 36.90 8.50
C LEU A 382 -5.35 37.96 7.74
N VAL A 383 -5.13 38.05 6.43
CA VAL A 383 -5.85 38.95 5.53
C VAL A 383 -6.51 38.10 4.45
N GLU A 384 -7.82 38.27 4.28
CA GLU A 384 -8.62 37.57 3.27
C GLU A 384 -9.73 38.47 2.73
N GLY A 385 -9.87 38.53 1.40
CA GLY A 385 -10.98 39.20 0.74
C GLY A 385 -10.98 40.72 0.85
N ILE A 386 -9.84 41.33 1.19
CA ILE A 386 -9.68 42.80 1.24
C ILE A 386 -9.20 43.31 -0.13
N PRO A 387 -9.99 44.13 -0.84
CA PRO A 387 -9.58 44.65 -2.15
C PRO A 387 -8.25 45.43 -2.09
N GLY A 388 -7.31 45.10 -2.97
CA GLY A 388 -6.00 45.77 -3.07
C GLY A 388 -4.96 45.30 -2.05
N GLN A 389 -5.24 44.24 -1.28
CA GLN A 389 -4.28 43.57 -0.40
C GLN A 389 -4.13 42.11 -0.80
N ARG A 390 -2.93 41.57 -0.67
CA ARG A 390 -2.69 40.15 -0.91
C ARG A 390 -3.32 39.31 0.19
N ASP A 391 -4.10 38.32 -0.19
CA ASP A 391 -4.59 37.33 0.78
C ASP A 391 -3.41 36.51 1.34
N GLY A 392 -3.43 36.26 2.65
CA GLY A 392 -2.43 35.42 3.30
C GLY A 392 -2.20 35.68 4.77
N VAL A 393 -1.25 34.91 5.30
CA VAL A 393 -0.72 35.05 6.65
C VAL A 393 0.47 36.00 6.61
N TYR A 394 0.45 36.98 7.52
CA TYR A 394 1.47 38.00 7.66
C TYR A 394 2.14 37.96 9.03
N TRP A 395 3.37 38.47 9.07
CA TRP A 395 4.11 38.72 10.30
C TRP A 395 4.65 40.15 10.32
N VAL A 396 4.57 40.82 11.48
CA VAL A 396 5.19 42.13 11.70
C VAL A 396 6.36 42.03 12.65
N GLU A 397 7.51 42.55 12.20
CA GLU A 397 8.65 42.85 13.07
C GLU A 397 8.41 44.20 13.75
N LYS A 398 8.14 44.20 15.06
CA LYS A 398 8.11 45.44 15.84
C LYS A 398 9.50 46.06 15.84
N ALA A 399 9.63 47.31 15.41
CA ALA A 399 10.90 47.99 15.40
C ALA A 399 11.45 48.25 16.81
N ASP A 400 12.75 48.02 17.01
CA ASP A 400 13.49 48.64 18.12
C ASP A 400 13.50 50.17 17.89
N ASP A 401 13.48 50.97 18.96
CA ASP A 401 13.42 52.46 19.03
C ASP A 401 14.38 53.23 18.08
N LYS A 402 15.27 52.55 17.37
CA LYS A 402 16.28 53.10 16.45
C LYS A 402 15.98 52.91 14.95
N LYS A 403 14.90 52.23 14.52
CA LYS A 403 14.52 52.10 13.10
C LYS A 403 13.05 52.45 12.89
N ALA A 404 12.77 53.49 12.10
CA ALA A 404 11.45 54.10 12.01
C ALA A 404 10.46 53.44 11.01
N ASN A 405 10.41 52.11 10.92
CA ASN A 405 9.27 51.44 10.25
C ASN A 405 9.19 49.96 10.61
N ASP A 406 8.00 49.52 11.00
CA ASP A 406 7.67 48.11 11.18
C ASP A 406 7.72 47.39 9.83
N ALA A 407 8.42 46.25 9.77
CA ALA A 407 8.54 45.47 8.54
C ALA A 407 7.44 44.39 8.50
N VAL A 408 6.51 44.50 7.54
CA VAL A 408 5.43 43.54 7.31
C VAL A 408 5.85 42.50 6.29
N TRP A 409 5.80 41.22 6.65
CA TRP A 409 6.24 40.11 5.80
C TRP A 409 5.08 39.16 5.49
N TRP A 410 4.87 38.89 4.21
CA TRP A 410 3.95 37.83 3.76
C TRP A 410 4.60 36.45 3.89
N LEU A 411 3.92 35.52 4.55
CA LEU A 411 4.43 34.19 4.88
C LEU A 411 3.92 33.11 3.91
N CYS A 412 2.60 33.07 3.69
CA CYS A 412 1.92 32.13 2.81
C CYS A 412 0.52 32.63 2.44
N SER A 413 -0.14 31.98 1.47
CA SER A 413 -1.57 32.15 1.21
C SER A 413 -2.38 31.76 2.47
N PRO A 414 -3.69 32.10 2.54
CA PRO A 414 -4.48 31.90 3.75
C PRO A 414 -4.34 30.49 4.35
N LEU A 415 -3.97 30.44 5.63
CA LEU A 415 -3.77 29.22 6.39
C LEU A 415 -4.38 29.41 7.77
N HIS A 416 -5.49 28.72 8.03
CA HIS A 416 -6.20 28.79 9.30
C HIS A 416 -5.71 27.70 10.24
N ILE A 417 -5.55 28.06 11.51
CA ILE A 417 -5.35 27.11 12.60
C ILE A 417 -6.71 26.93 13.26
N LEU A 418 -7.34 25.78 13.06
CA LEU A 418 -8.70 25.50 13.56
C LEU A 418 -8.70 25.05 15.02
N GLY A 419 -7.61 24.45 15.50
CA GLY A 419 -7.54 23.96 16.87
C GLY A 419 -6.29 23.13 17.16
N GLU A 420 -6.20 22.68 18.41
CA GLU A 420 -5.14 21.77 18.84
C GLU A 420 -5.57 20.31 18.64
N THR A 421 -4.66 19.50 18.13
CA THR A 421 -4.91 18.07 17.91
C THR A 421 -4.11 17.20 18.86
N ARG A 422 -4.63 16.03 19.21
CA ARG A 422 -3.89 15.00 19.97
C ARG A 422 -4.30 13.58 19.59
N ASP A 423 -3.44 12.61 19.86
CA ASP A 423 -3.83 11.19 19.89
C ASP A 423 -4.65 10.84 21.15
N ALA A 424 -5.15 9.60 21.20
CA ALA A 424 -5.94 9.12 22.34
C ALA A 424 -5.10 9.02 23.64
N GLU A 425 -3.82 8.71 23.51
CA GLU A 425 -2.85 8.58 24.60
C GLU A 425 -2.33 9.93 25.13
N GLN A 426 -2.69 11.04 24.48
CA GLN A 426 -2.22 12.39 24.79
C GLN A 426 -0.70 12.57 24.68
N SER A 427 -0.05 11.73 23.87
CA SER A 427 1.39 11.70 23.67
C SER A 427 1.82 12.41 22.39
N ASN A 428 0.94 12.54 21.40
CA ASN A 428 1.24 13.15 20.10
C ASN A 428 0.36 14.38 19.86
N TRP A 429 0.91 15.56 20.14
CA TRP A 429 0.21 16.84 19.98
C TRP A 429 0.48 17.49 18.62
N GLY A 430 -0.50 18.23 18.10
CA GLY A 430 -0.47 18.84 16.78
C GLY A 430 -1.35 20.08 16.65
N ARG A 431 -1.44 20.61 15.42
CA ARG A 431 -2.33 21.70 15.02
C ARG A 431 -3.17 21.25 13.84
N LEU A 432 -4.49 21.45 13.92
CA LEU A 432 -5.33 21.29 12.74
C LEU A 432 -5.21 22.54 11.88
N LEU A 433 -4.67 22.35 10.68
CA LEU A 433 -4.51 23.37 9.66
C LEU A 433 -5.59 23.20 8.60
N GLU A 434 -6.15 24.32 8.13
CA GLU A 434 -7.06 24.37 7.00
C GLU A 434 -6.62 25.47 6.02
N TRP A 435 -6.63 25.15 4.73
CA TRP A 435 -6.37 26.11 3.66
C TRP A 435 -7.12 25.72 2.40
N ARG A 436 -7.12 26.61 1.41
CA ARG A 436 -7.61 26.31 0.06
C ARG A 436 -6.46 26.30 -0.93
N ASP A 437 -6.51 25.37 -1.88
CA ASP A 437 -5.62 25.43 -3.03
C ASP A 437 -6.07 26.51 -4.02
N ASN A 438 -5.29 26.70 -5.09
CA ASN A 438 -5.56 27.71 -6.11
C ASN A 438 -6.87 27.48 -6.88
N ASP A 439 -7.43 26.27 -6.82
CA ASP A 439 -8.74 25.92 -7.40
C ASP A 439 -9.88 26.08 -6.38
N GLY A 440 -9.56 26.49 -5.15
CA GLY A 440 -10.51 26.70 -4.07
C GLY A 440 -10.89 25.44 -3.30
N HIS A 441 -10.28 24.27 -3.57
CA HIS A 441 -10.57 23.05 -2.82
C HIS A 441 -10.02 23.16 -1.40
N PRO A 442 -10.81 22.84 -0.37
CA PRO A 442 -10.34 22.87 1.00
C PRO A 442 -9.44 21.67 1.30
N HIS A 443 -8.33 21.94 1.96
CA HIS A 443 -7.40 20.95 2.51
C HIS A 443 -7.37 21.07 4.02
N ARG A 444 -7.35 19.93 4.71
CA ARG A 444 -7.20 19.86 6.17
C ARG A 444 -6.05 18.93 6.53
N TRP A 445 -5.20 19.38 7.45
CA TRP A 445 -4.10 18.56 7.91
C TRP A 445 -3.80 18.79 9.40
N ALA A 446 -3.80 17.71 10.16
CA ALA A 446 -3.38 17.71 11.55
C ALA A 446 -1.85 17.58 11.61
N CYS A 447 -1.18 18.73 11.57
CA CYS A 447 0.28 18.85 11.58
C CYS A 447 0.85 18.50 12.97
N PRO A 448 1.72 17.48 13.09
CA PRO A 448 2.38 17.16 14.36
C PRO A 448 3.30 18.31 14.81
N VAL A 449 3.23 18.69 16.10
CA VAL A 449 4.12 19.72 16.66
C VAL A 449 5.58 19.27 16.65
N GLU A 450 5.85 17.97 16.81
CA GLU A 450 7.21 17.41 16.72
C GLU A 450 7.89 17.71 15.37
N MET A 451 7.12 17.74 14.27
CA MET A 451 7.62 18.07 12.93
C MET A 451 8.05 19.54 12.83
N LEU A 452 7.43 20.41 13.62
CA LEU A 452 7.71 21.84 13.68
C LEU A 452 8.86 22.15 14.65
N ALA A 453 9.01 21.35 15.71
CA ALA A 453 10.08 21.49 16.70
C ALA A 453 11.45 20.96 16.22
N ALA A 454 11.47 20.16 15.14
CA ALA A 454 12.69 19.69 14.52
C ALA A 454 13.51 20.83 13.91
N SER A 455 14.84 20.67 13.88
CA SER A 455 15.74 21.65 13.25
C SER A 455 15.54 21.76 11.73
N ASP A 456 15.08 20.69 11.09
CA ASP A 456 14.67 20.68 9.68
C ASP A 456 13.14 20.57 9.56
N THR A 457 12.53 21.66 9.12
CA THR A 457 11.08 21.77 8.89
C THR A 457 10.70 21.61 7.40
N ALA A 458 11.56 20.99 6.59
CA ALA A 458 11.28 20.78 5.16
C ALA A 458 10.07 19.89 4.91
N GLU A 459 9.80 18.91 5.78
CA GLU A 459 8.61 18.05 5.67
C GLU A 459 7.31 18.84 5.81
N PHE A 460 7.24 19.70 6.83
CA PHE A 460 6.12 20.60 7.04
C PHE A 460 5.82 21.46 5.80
N ARG A 461 6.86 22.09 5.22
CA ARG A 461 6.69 22.90 4.01
C ARG A 461 6.30 22.08 2.79
N ARG A 462 6.83 20.86 2.64
CA ARG A 462 6.47 19.96 1.53
C ARG A 462 5.00 19.59 1.57
N GLU A 463 4.46 19.28 2.75
CA GLU A 463 3.05 18.88 2.87
C GLU A 463 2.10 20.04 2.57
N LEU A 464 2.39 21.25 3.07
CA LEU A 464 1.60 22.45 2.73
C LEU A 464 1.65 22.77 1.23
N ALA A 465 2.84 22.74 0.62
CA ALA A 465 2.99 22.99 -0.82
C ALA A 465 2.32 21.89 -1.67
N ARG A 466 2.33 20.63 -1.20
CA ARG A 466 1.66 19.51 -1.87
C ARG A 466 0.15 19.73 -1.95
N GLY A 467 -0.48 20.27 -0.90
CA GLY A 467 -1.89 20.64 -0.94
C GLY A 467 -2.16 22.00 -1.57
N GLY A 468 -1.21 22.57 -2.33
CA GLY A 468 -1.43 23.80 -3.09
C GLY A 468 -1.31 25.10 -2.28
N LEU A 469 -0.85 25.07 -1.03
CA LEU A 469 -0.58 26.30 -0.28
C LEU A 469 0.61 27.05 -0.90
N THR A 470 0.42 28.32 -1.23
CA THR A 470 1.50 29.15 -1.77
C THR A 470 2.38 29.64 -0.62
N LEU A 471 3.69 29.38 -0.68
CA LEU A 471 4.65 29.72 0.38
C LEU A 471 5.60 30.85 -0.05
N SER A 472 6.03 31.66 0.92
CA SER A 472 7.08 32.66 0.70
C SER A 472 8.42 32.02 0.32
N THR A 473 9.17 32.67 -0.57
CA THR A 473 10.54 32.26 -0.96
C THR A 473 11.59 32.74 0.04
N ASN A 474 11.26 33.71 0.90
CA ASN A 474 12.16 34.25 1.91
C ASN A 474 12.39 33.26 3.05
N GLY A 475 13.65 32.92 3.33
CA GLY A 475 14.03 31.97 4.37
C GLY A 475 13.57 32.37 5.78
N LYS A 476 13.60 33.66 6.13
CA LYS A 476 13.13 34.14 7.42
C LYS A 476 11.60 34.09 7.52
N ALA A 477 10.88 34.39 6.44
CA ALA A 477 9.42 34.26 6.38
C ALA A 477 8.99 32.79 6.54
N ARG A 478 9.73 31.84 5.95
CA ARG A 478 9.50 30.41 6.16
C ARG A 478 9.67 29.99 7.61
N GLN A 479 10.66 30.55 8.32
CA GLN A 479 10.81 30.30 9.75
C GLN A 479 9.65 30.92 10.53
N LYS A 480 9.20 32.13 10.17
CA LYS A 480 8.04 32.77 10.80
C LYS A 480 6.73 32.04 10.55
N LEU A 481 6.59 31.31 9.43
CA LEU A 481 5.45 30.43 9.21
C LEU A 481 5.42 29.26 10.21
N VAL A 482 6.58 28.71 10.55
CA VAL A 482 6.70 27.69 11.61
C VAL A 482 6.31 28.31 12.96
N ASP A 483 6.83 29.50 13.27
CA ASP A 483 6.50 30.23 14.49
C ASP A 483 4.99 30.54 14.57
N TYR A 484 4.36 30.88 13.45
CA TYR A 484 2.92 31.11 13.34
C TYR A 484 2.15 29.87 13.77
N VAL A 485 2.44 28.70 13.18
CA VAL A 485 1.73 27.46 13.51
C VAL A 485 1.99 27.01 14.96
N LEU A 486 3.21 27.20 15.47
CA LEU A 486 3.56 26.83 16.84
C LEU A 486 2.92 27.72 17.90
N ASN A 487 2.91 29.04 17.68
CA ASN A 487 2.65 30.02 18.74
C ASN A 487 1.30 30.72 18.61
N TYR A 488 0.74 30.81 17.39
CA TYR A 488 -0.58 31.38 17.22
C TYR A 488 -1.62 30.49 17.89
N ARG A 489 -2.55 31.11 18.63
CA ARG A 489 -3.64 30.44 19.32
C ARG A 489 -4.93 31.14 18.89
N PRO A 490 -5.81 30.48 18.13
CA PRO A 490 -7.14 31.02 17.88
C PRO A 490 -7.91 31.11 19.21
N ASP A 491 -8.88 32.02 19.30
CA ASP A 491 -9.74 32.15 20.48
C ASP A 491 -10.63 30.91 20.71
N SER A 492 -10.80 30.07 19.69
CA SER A 492 -11.51 28.79 19.79
C SER A 492 -10.66 27.72 20.49
N THR A 493 -11.13 27.29 21.65
CA THR A 493 -10.48 26.29 22.53
C THR A 493 -10.78 24.83 22.17
N GLU A 494 -11.31 24.57 20.97
CA GLU A 494 -11.73 23.22 20.59
C GLU A 494 -10.53 22.28 20.42
N ARG A 495 -10.52 21.20 21.20
CA ARG A 495 -9.52 20.15 21.13
C ARG A 495 -10.03 19.02 20.25
N LEU A 496 -9.18 18.55 19.34
CA LEU A 496 -9.53 17.53 18.37
C LEU A 496 -8.71 16.26 18.59
N ARG A 497 -9.39 15.12 18.74
CA ARG A 497 -8.74 13.82 18.78
C ARG A 497 -8.51 13.31 17.37
N CYS A 498 -7.26 13.00 17.05
CA CYS A 498 -6.89 12.41 15.78
C CYS A 498 -6.99 10.89 15.85
N VAL A 499 -7.70 10.32 14.89
CA VAL A 499 -7.91 8.87 14.81
C VAL A 499 -7.43 8.32 13.47
N SER A 500 -6.72 7.19 13.50
CA SER A 500 -6.12 6.57 12.31
C SER A 500 -6.97 5.46 11.69
N ARG A 501 -8.14 5.16 12.27
CA ARG A 501 -9.07 4.13 11.82
C ARG A 501 -10.51 4.63 11.82
N ILE A 502 -11.31 4.09 10.90
CA ILE A 502 -12.76 4.30 10.84
C ILE A 502 -13.44 3.56 12.00
N GLY A 503 -14.69 3.87 12.30
CA GLY A 503 -15.49 3.13 13.26
C GLY A 503 -15.76 3.88 14.56
N TRP A 504 -16.05 3.13 15.62
CA TRP A 504 -16.41 3.70 16.92
C TRP A 504 -15.19 4.25 17.66
N HIS A 505 -15.31 5.50 18.10
CA HIS A 505 -14.40 6.18 19.01
C HIS A 505 -15.24 6.84 20.10
N ASP A 506 -15.30 6.18 21.25
CA ASP A 506 -16.23 6.49 22.34
C ASP A 506 -17.69 6.42 21.86
N LEU A 507 -18.43 7.53 21.90
CA LEU A 507 -19.83 7.61 21.44
C LEU A 507 -19.98 8.07 20.00
N ARG A 508 -18.86 8.26 19.28
CA ARG A 508 -18.83 8.83 17.92
C ARG A 508 -18.42 7.77 16.91
N TYR A 509 -19.12 7.72 15.79
CA TYR A 509 -18.71 6.92 14.65
C TYR A 509 -17.99 7.80 13.64
N VAL A 510 -16.77 7.44 13.28
CA VAL A 510 -15.92 8.23 12.38
C VAL A 510 -15.83 7.56 11.01
N LEU A 511 -16.24 8.28 9.98
CA LEU A 511 -16.00 8.00 8.57
C LEU A 511 -14.91 8.95 8.02
N PRO A 512 -14.38 8.74 6.79
CA PRO A 512 -13.34 9.61 6.25
C PRO A 512 -13.75 11.08 6.15
N THR A 513 -15.01 11.33 5.80
CA THR A 513 -15.52 12.68 5.52
C THR A 513 -16.61 13.13 6.49
N SER A 514 -17.02 12.29 7.46
CA SER A 514 -18.08 12.62 8.41
C SER A 514 -17.86 11.98 9.78
N VAL A 515 -18.41 12.61 10.81
CA VAL A 515 -18.45 12.08 12.17
C VAL A 515 -19.90 12.10 12.63
N HIS A 516 -20.40 10.94 13.07
CA HIS A 516 -21.76 10.78 13.58
C HIS A 516 -21.73 10.64 15.10
N GLY A 517 -22.54 11.44 15.80
CA GLY A 517 -22.59 11.50 17.26
C GLY A 517 -21.80 12.68 17.82
N GLN A 518 -22.03 12.98 19.09
CA GLN A 518 -21.43 14.12 19.77
C GLN A 518 -20.84 13.70 21.12
N GLN A 519 -19.82 14.43 21.54
CA GLN A 519 -19.24 14.33 22.88
C GLN A 519 -18.78 15.73 23.29
N ASP A 520 -19.16 16.15 24.50
CA ASP A 520 -18.87 17.50 24.98
C ASP A 520 -17.37 17.77 25.07
N GLY A 521 -16.95 18.95 24.57
CA GLY A 521 -15.62 19.51 24.81
C GLY A 521 -14.46 18.88 24.03
N GLU A 522 -14.71 17.97 23.09
CA GLU A 522 -13.68 17.38 22.23
C GLU A 522 -14.27 16.98 20.88
N GLY A 523 -13.72 17.45 19.76
CA GLY A 523 -14.05 16.95 18.41
C GLY A 523 -13.14 15.79 17.99
N VAL A 524 -13.44 15.14 16.87
CA VAL A 524 -12.61 14.04 16.31
C VAL A 524 -12.35 14.29 14.84
N ILE A 525 -11.14 13.97 14.39
CA ILE A 525 -10.75 14.01 12.97
C ILE A 525 -10.07 12.73 12.55
N TYR A 526 -10.46 12.21 11.39
CA TYR A 526 -9.82 11.07 10.75
C TYR A 526 -8.52 11.50 10.04
N GLN A 527 -7.43 10.79 10.27
CA GLN A 527 -6.12 11.03 9.64
C GLN A 527 -5.69 9.91 8.66
N GLY A 528 -6.54 8.91 8.44
CA GLY A 528 -6.22 7.87 7.46
C GLY A 528 -6.46 8.34 6.02
N ALA A 529 -6.04 7.55 5.05
CA ALA A 529 -6.28 7.85 3.65
C ALA A 529 -7.77 7.74 3.31
N ASP A 530 -8.33 8.76 2.67
CA ASP A 530 -9.67 8.68 2.10
C ASP A 530 -9.61 7.98 0.74
N SER A 531 -10.17 6.76 0.68
CA SER A 531 -10.27 5.97 -0.55
C SER A 531 -11.51 6.32 -1.39
N GLY A 532 -12.38 7.21 -0.90
CA GLY A 532 -13.68 7.50 -1.52
C GLY A 532 -14.65 6.32 -1.47
N ASP A 533 -14.38 5.33 -0.62
CA ASP A 533 -15.18 4.11 -0.52
C ASP A 533 -16.56 4.35 0.08
N PHE A 534 -16.73 5.38 0.94
CA PHE A 534 -17.98 5.71 1.65
C PHE A 534 -18.79 6.82 0.98
N ALA A 535 -18.58 7.05 -0.32
CA ALA A 535 -19.37 8.02 -1.08
C ALA A 535 -20.86 7.64 -1.08
N CYS A 536 -21.75 8.63 -1.20
CA CYS A 536 -23.19 8.42 -1.29
C CYS A 536 -23.76 8.91 -2.63
N ALA A 537 -24.79 8.24 -3.11
CA ALA A 537 -25.58 8.66 -4.26
C ALA A 537 -27.04 8.24 -4.07
N GLY A 538 -27.98 9.17 -4.35
CA GLY A 538 -29.41 8.98 -4.12
C GLY A 538 -29.83 9.12 -2.66
N THR A 539 -31.13 9.04 -2.40
CA THR A 539 -31.72 9.16 -1.07
C THR A 539 -31.89 7.79 -0.39
N LEU A 540 -32.18 7.79 0.92
CA LEU A 540 -32.57 6.57 1.63
C LEU A 540 -33.82 5.93 1.01
N GLU A 541 -34.80 6.76 0.62
CA GLU A 541 -36.03 6.31 -0.02
C GLU A 541 -35.74 5.62 -1.35
N ASP A 542 -34.87 6.20 -2.19
CA ASP A 542 -34.43 5.57 -3.43
C ASP A 542 -33.81 4.19 -3.18
N TRP A 543 -32.93 4.08 -2.19
CA TRP A 543 -32.29 2.82 -1.83
C TRP A 543 -33.32 1.78 -1.34
N GLN A 544 -34.29 2.20 -0.52
CA GLN A 544 -35.35 1.33 -0.03
C GLN A 544 -36.24 0.81 -1.17
N GLN A 545 -36.65 1.68 -2.09
CA GLN A 545 -37.52 1.33 -3.21
C GLN A 545 -36.82 0.44 -4.24
N HIS A 546 -35.53 0.67 -4.53
CA HIS A 546 -34.84 0.04 -5.65
C HIS A 546 -33.93 -1.14 -5.26
N ILE A 547 -33.54 -1.25 -3.98
CA ILE A 547 -32.62 -2.30 -3.50
C ILE A 547 -33.28 -3.13 -2.40
N ALA A 548 -33.75 -2.48 -1.32
CA ALA A 548 -34.34 -3.21 -0.20
C ALA A 548 -35.62 -3.97 -0.59
N ALA A 549 -36.48 -3.34 -1.41
CA ALA A 549 -37.70 -3.96 -1.91
C ALA A 549 -37.43 -5.21 -2.78
N MET A 550 -36.33 -5.20 -3.55
CA MET A 550 -35.88 -6.36 -4.34
C MET A 550 -35.22 -7.45 -3.48
N ALA A 551 -34.62 -7.06 -2.35
CA ALA A 551 -34.03 -8.01 -1.41
C ALA A 551 -35.09 -8.77 -0.59
N ALA A 552 -36.22 -8.13 -0.26
CA ALA A 552 -37.28 -8.71 0.56
C ALA A 552 -37.79 -10.05 -0.02
N GLY A 553 -37.80 -11.13 0.76
CA GLY A 553 -38.20 -12.44 0.24
C GLY A 553 -37.10 -13.22 -0.49
N ASN A 554 -35.88 -12.67 -0.61
CA ASN A 554 -34.68 -13.39 -1.03
C ASN A 554 -33.70 -13.55 0.15
N SER A 555 -33.65 -14.72 0.79
CA SER A 555 -32.98 -14.90 2.09
C SER A 555 -31.48 -14.62 2.02
N ARG A 556 -30.82 -14.97 0.91
CA ARG A 556 -29.38 -14.75 0.72
C ARG A 556 -29.05 -13.26 0.62
N ILE A 557 -29.88 -12.48 -0.06
CA ILE A 557 -29.70 -11.03 -0.20
C ILE A 557 -29.95 -10.34 1.14
N VAL A 558 -31.04 -10.69 1.82
CA VAL A 558 -31.37 -10.14 3.15
C VAL A 558 -30.25 -10.44 4.14
N PHE A 559 -29.70 -11.66 4.13
CA PHE A 559 -28.56 -11.99 4.99
C PHE A 559 -27.34 -11.14 4.66
N ALA A 560 -26.97 -10.99 3.38
CA ALA A 560 -25.83 -10.18 2.97
C ALA A 560 -25.96 -8.71 3.43
N ILE A 561 -27.14 -8.11 3.24
CA ILE A 561 -27.44 -6.74 3.73
C ILE A 561 -27.40 -6.69 5.26
N SER A 562 -27.89 -7.72 5.95
CA SER A 562 -27.85 -7.79 7.42
C SER A 562 -26.41 -7.82 7.94
N VAL A 563 -25.52 -8.57 7.28
CA VAL A 563 -24.08 -8.58 7.60
C VAL A 563 -23.45 -7.20 7.40
N ALA A 564 -23.91 -6.44 6.39
CA ALA A 564 -23.45 -5.07 6.17
C ALA A 564 -23.71 -4.16 7.37
N PHE A 565 -24.91 -4.24 7.96
CA PHE A 565 -25.24 -3.46 9.16
C PHE A 565 -24.62 -4.02 10.45
N ALA A 566 -24.44 -5.35 10.52
CA ALA A 566 -23.90 -6.02 11.71
C ALA A 566 -22.48 -5.54 12.08
N GLY A 567 -21.68 -5.08 11.10
CA GLY A 567 -20.34 -4.54 11.35
C GLY A 567 -20.31 -3.42 12.39
N VAL A 568 -21.27 -2.49 12.31
CA VAL A 568 -21.38 -1.35 13.23
C VAL A 568 -21.87 -1.78 14.61
N LEU A 569 -22.63 -2.87 14.69
CA LEU A 569 -23.21 -3.38 15.92
C LEU A 569 -22.29 -4.33 16.70
N ALA A 570 -21.21 -4.81 16.07
CA ALA A 570 -20.36 -5.86 16.63
C ALA A 570 -19.76 -5.48 18.00
N ASP A 571 -19.40 -4.20 18.21
CA ASP A 571 -18.98 -3.70 19.53
C ASP A 571 -20.05 -3.77 20.60
N MET A 572 -21.24 -3.30 20.23
CA MET A 572 -22.37 -3.24 21.14
C MET A 572 -22.80 -4.65 21.55
N ALA A 573 -22.57 -5.64 20.67
CA ALA A 573 -22.76 -7.06 20.93
C ALA A 573 -21.61 -7.73 21.71
N GLY A 574 -20.48 -7.05 21.92
CA GLY A 574 -19.30 -7.64 22.56
C GLY A 574 -18.55 -8.65 21.68
N GLU A 575 -18.76 -8.61 20.37
CA GLU A 575 -18.15 -9.52 19.41
C GLU A 575 -16.84 -8.94 18.86
N SER A 576 -15.91 -9.85 18.51
CA SER A 576 -14.56 -9.51 18.02
C SER A 576 -14.49 -9.30 16.50
N GLY A 577 -15.59 -9.53 15.79
CA GLY A 577 -15.65 -9.59 14.33
C GLY A 577 -15.65 -11.03 13.80
N GLY A 578 -15.74 -11.18 12.49
CA GLY A 578 -15.88 -12.47 11.83
C GLY A 578 -16.25 -12.31 10.37
N GLY A 579 -16.80 -13.34 9.76
CA GLY A 579 -17.31 -13.21 8.40
C GLY A 579 -18.07 -14.42 7.89
N PHE A 580 -18.58 -14.29 6.67
CA PHE A 580 -19.30 -15.33 5.96
C PHE A 580 -18.82 -15.40 4.53
N HIS A 581 -18.77 -16.61 3.97
CA HIS A 581 -18.33 -16.85 2.61
C HIS A 581 -19.39 -17.58 1.81
N TYR A 582 -19.88 -16.97 0.74
CA TYR A 582 -20.81 -17.60 -0.18
C TYR A 582 -20.09 -18.52 -1.17
N VAL A 583 -20.48 -19.79 -1.18
CA VAL A 583 -19.88 -20.83 -2.02
C VAL A 583 -20.91 -21.33 -3.02
N GLY A 584 -20.52 -21.41 -4.28
CA GLY A 584 -21.35 -22.03 -5.32
C GLY A 584 -20.73 -21.92 -6.69
N THR A 585 -21.10 -22.83 -7.58
CA THR A 585 -20.59 -22.88 -8.96
C THR A 585 -20.83 -21.56 -9.69
N THR A 586 -19.94 -21.22 -10.61
CA THR A 586 -20.02 -19.96 -11.35
C THR A 586 -21.10 -20.03 -12.41
N SER A 587 -22.29 -19.60 -12.02
CA SER A 587 -23.30 -19.06 -12.93
C SER A 587 -24.27 -18.15 -12.18
N LYS A 588 -24.18 -16.84 -12.49
CA LYS A 588 -25.25 -15.82 -12.37
C LYS A 588 -25.72 -15.47 -10.96
N GLY A 589 -25.02 -14.56 -10.28
CA GLY A 589 -25.64 -13.81 -9.18
C GLY A 589 -24.69 -13.31 -8.10
N LYS A 590 -23.82 -14.17 -7.53
CA LYS A 590 -23.10 -13.93 -6.26
C LYS A 590 -22.65 -12.47 -6.03
N THR A 591 -21.84 -11.92 -6.93
CA THR A 591 -21.38 -10.53 -6.82
C THR A 591 -22.57 -9.56 -6.94
N SER A 592 -23.32 -9.59 -8.06
CA SER A 592 -24.44 -8.68 -8.35
C SER A 592 -25.64 -8.75 -7.40
N THR A 593 -25.92 -9.90 -6.78
CA THR A 593 -27.11 -10.16 -5.97
C THR A 593 -26.81 -10.28 -4.49
N LEU A 594 -25.56 -10.56 -4.08
CA LEU A 594 -25.18 -10.70 -2.67
C LEU A 594 -24.19 -9.62 -2.24
N LEU A 595 -23.07 -9.48 -2.95
CA LEU A 595 -22.01 -8.55 -2.53
C LEU A 595 -22.34 -7.09 -2.86
N ASP A 596 -22.85 -6.82 -4.07
CA ASP A 596 -23.22 -5.47 -4.52
C ASP A 596 -24.31 -4.83 -3.64
N PRO A 597 -25.43 -5.50 -3.32
CA PRO A 597 -26.42 -4.91 -2.41
C PRO A 597 -25.88 -4.72 -0.99
N ALA A 598 -25.03 -5.61 -0.48
CA ALA A 598 -24.36 -5.40 0.82
C ALA A 598 -23.41 -4.21 0.80
N ALA A 599 -22.62 -4.04 -0.28
CA ALA A 599 -21.74 -2.90 -0.48
C ALA A 599 -22.51 -1.58 -0.55
N SER A 600 -23.65 -1.59 -1.26
CA SER A 600 -24.49 -0.41 -1.49
C SER A 600 -25.03 0.21 -0.19
N VAL A 601 -25.04 -0.52 0.93
CA VAL A 601 -25.37 0.06 2.24
C VAL A 601 -24.39 1.18 2.59
N TRP A 602 -23.10 1.00 2.30
CA TRP A 602 -22.03 1.89 2.76
C TRP A 602 -21.37 2.70 1.66
N GLY A 603 -21.41 2.25 0.41
CA GLY A 603 -20.85 2.99 -0.71
C GLY A 603 -20.96 2.29 -2.06
N ASN A 604 -20.33 2.87 -3.08
CA ASN A 604 -20.41 2.35 -4.44
C ASN A 604 -19.80 0.93 -4.52
N PRO A 605 -20.52 -0.10 -4.99
CA PRO A 605 -20.01 -1.48 -5.03
C PRO A 605 -18.67 -1.65 -5.76
N ASP A 606 -18.45 -0.94 -6.87
CA ASP A 606 -17.24 -1.07 -7.69
C ASP A 606 -15.99 -0.54 -6.97
N ARG A 607 -16.18 0.38 -6.02
CA ARG A 607 -15.09 0.92 -5.18
C ARG A 607 -15.03 0.19 -3.84
N PHE A 608 -16.18 0.02 -3.20
CA PHE A 608 -16.29 -0.49 -1.84
C PHE A 608 -15.84 -1.95 -1.72
N ALA A 609 -16.23 -2.81 -2.67
CA ALA A 609 -15.82 -4.20 -2.70
C ALA A 609 -14.38 -4.34 -3.22
N LYS A 610 -13.56 -5.13 -2.54
CA LYS A 610 -12.17 -5.41 -2.96
C LYS A 610 -12.03 -6.88 -3.32
N LYS A 611 -10.91 -7.26 -3.93
CA LYS A 611 -10.59 -8.66 -4.24
C LYS A 611 -9.64 -9.25 -3.21
N TRP A 612 -9.64 -10.58 -3.08
CA TRP A 612 -8.68 -11.29 -2.22
C TRP A 612 -7.21 -11.14 -2.65
N ARG A 613 -6.94 -10.71 -3.90
CA ARG A 613 -5.58 -10.45 -4.41
C ARG A 613 -4.95 -9.23 -3.75
N THR A 614 -4.43 -9.39 -2.55
CA THR A 614 -3.73 -8.33 -1.83
C THR A 614 -2.58 -8.90 -1.00
N THR A 615 -1.63 -8.05 -0.63
CA THR A 615 -0.58 -8.42 0.33
C THR A 615 -1.14 -8.37 1.75
N GLN A 616 -0.47 -9.01 2.72
CA GLN A 616 -0.89 -8.92 4.12
C GLN A 616 -0.96 -7.45 4.61
N ASN A 617 -0.01 -6.59 4.22
CA ASN A 617 -0.05 -5.17 4.58
C ASN A 617 -1.25 -4.45 3.95
N GLY A 618 -1.58 -4.79 2.70
CA GLY A 618 -2.77 -4.26 2.05
C GLY A 618 -4.05 -4.71 2.76
N LEU A 619 -4.11 -5.95 3.23
CA LEU A 619 -5.24 -6.47 3.99
C LEU A 619 -5.39 -5.78 5.35
N GLU A 620 -4.29 -5.57 6.09
CA GLU A 620 -4.28 -4.80 7.34
C GLU A 620 -4.81 -3.37 7.10
N ALA A 621 -4.39 -2.70 6.03
CA ALA A 621 -4.85 -1.36 5.67
C ALA A 621 -6.36 -1.35 5.34
N LEU A 622 -6.85 -2.34 4.59
CA LEU A 622 -8.28 -2.49 4.29
C LEU A 622 -9.11 -2.69 5.56
N CYS A 623 -8.63 -3.51 6.50
CA CYS A 623 -9.32 -3.73 7.76
C CYS A 623 -9.38 -2.46 8.64
N LEU A 624 -8.31 -1.67 8.69
CA LEU A 624 -8.30 -0.38 9.42
C LEU A 624 -9.22 0.65 8.77
N GLY A 625 -9.27 0.66 7.44
CA GLY A 625 -10.21 1.46 6.65
C GLY A 625 -11.64 0.91 6.66
N ARG A 626 -11.93 -0.16 7.40
CA ARG A 626 -13.30 -0.74 7.55
C ARG A 626 -13.62 -1.13 8.99
N ASN A 627 -12.86 -0.62 9.96
CA ASN A 627 -13.08 -0.95 11.36
C ASN A 627 -14.51 -0.56 11.81
N ASP A 628 -15.13 -1.45 12.57
CA ASP A 628 -16.54 -1.45 12.94
C ASP A 628 -17.50 -1.34 11.73
N ASN A 629 -17.14 -1.95 10.60
CA ASN A 629 -17.93 -1.92 9.37
C ASN A 629 -17.82 -3.24 8.56
N LEU A 630 -18.45 -3.27 7.39
CA LEU A 630 -18.38 -4.31 6.39
C LEU A 630 -17.05 -4.26 5.62
N LEU A 631 -16.40 -5.42 5.51
CA LEU A 631 -15.32 -5.66 4.56
C LEU A 631 -15.81 -6.66 3.51
N ILE A 632 -15.75 -6.31 2.23
CA ILE A 632 -16.05 -7.25 1.14
C ILE A 632 -14.76 -7.66 0.44
N LEU A 633 -14.53 -8.98 0.35
CA LEU A 633 -13.46 -9.56 -0.45
C LEU A 633 -14.05 -10.59 -1.43
N ASP A 634 -14.08 -10.24 -2.71
CA ASP A 634 -14.58 -11.12 -3.78
C ASP A 634 -13.46 -11.98 -4.38
N GLU A 635 -13.86 -13.14 -4.93
CA GLU A 635 -13.02 -14.13 -5.61
C GLU A 635 -11.90 -14.72 -4.73
N LEU A 636 -12.26 -15.54 -3.74
CA LEU A 636 -11.34 -16.20 -2.78
C LEU A 636 -10.11 -16.87 -3.45
N VAL A 637 -10.29 -17.48 -4.62
CA VAL A 637 -9.21 -18.17 -5.35
C VAL A 637 -8.05 -17.24 -5.75
N GLN A 638 -8.25 -15.91 -5.73
CA GLN A 638 -7.20 -14.97 -6.10
C GLN A 638 -6.11 -14.77 -5.03
N ILE A 639 -6.36 -15.14 -3.78
CA ILE A 639 -5.27 -15.26 -2.79
C ILE A 639 -4.64 -16.64 -2.94
N ALA A 640 -3.32 -16.74 -2.73
CA ALA A 640 -2.66 -18.04 -2.74
C ALA A 640 -3.29 -18.98 -1.70
N ALA A 641 -3.59 -20.22 -2.11
CA ALA A 641 -4.15 -21.27 -1.25
C ALA A 641 -3.40 -21.44 0.08
N ALA A 642 -2.07 -21.31 0.04
CA ALA A 642 -1.23 -21.38 1.22
C ALA A 642 -1.50 -20.26 2.26
N ASP A 643 -1.98 -19.10 1.82
CA ASP A 643 -2.11 -17.89 2.64
C ASP A 643 -3.56 -17.62 3.07
N ALA A 644 -4.55 -18.18 2.34
CA ALA A 644 -5.97 -17.93 2.54
C ALA A 644 -6.44 -18.14 4.00
N GLY A 645 -6.06 -19.26 4.61
CA GLY A 645 -6.42 -19.54 6.01
C GLY A 645 -5.77 -18.60 7.02
N GLY A 646 -4.58 -18.08 6.72
CA GLY A 646 -3.91 -17.09 7.55
C GLY A 646 -4.56 -15.71 7.43
N ALA A 647 -4.95 -15.34 6.21
CA ALA A 647 -5.65 -14.09 5.93
C ALA A 647 -7.04 -14.06 6.59
N ALA A 648 -7.86 -15.11 6.43
CA ALA A 648 -9.16 -15.21 7.09
C ALA A 648 -9.05 -15.12 8.62
N TYR A 649 -8.04 -15.79 9.19
CA TYR A 649 -7.77 -15.74 10.62
C TYR A 649 -7.34 -14.34 11.10
N LEU A 650 -6.48 -13.66 10.32
CA LEU A 650 -6.03 -12.30 10.63
C LEU A 650 -7.19 -11.30 10.61
N ILE A 651 -8.02 -11.34 9.58
CA ILE A 651 -9.17 -10.43 9.43
C ILE A 651 -10.11 -10.57 10.62
N ALA A 652 -10.48 -11.80 10.96
CA ALA A 652 -11.46 -12.08 12.00
C ALA A 652 -10.93 -11.88 13.43
N ASN A 653 -9.62 -12.02 13.65
CA ASN A 653 -9.01 -11.77 14.97
C ASN A 653 -8.81 -10.28 15.27
N GLY A 654 -8.82 -9.41 14.26
CA GLY A 654 -8.87 -7.98 14.52
C GLY A 654 -7.56 -7.33 14.96
N GLN A 655 -6.39 -7.90 14.66
CA GLN A 655 -5.10 -7.37 15.14
C GLN A 655 -4.01 -7.36 14.08
N ALA A 656 -3.40 -6.19 13.87
CA ALA A 656 -2.21 -6.02 13.05
C ALA A 656 -1.01 -6.73 13.68
N LYS A 657 0.01 -7.05 12.87
CA LYS A 657 1.31 -7.42 13.43
C LYS A 657 1.91 -6.23 14.20
N ALA A 658 2.34 -6.46 15.44
CA ALA A 658 3.09 -5.47 16.21
C ALA A 658 4.41 -5.14 15.48
N ARG A 659 4.76 -3.85 15.43
CA ARG A 659 5.96 -3.35 14.76
C ARG A 659 6.81 -2.58 15.77
N MET A 660 8.13 -2.72 15.64
CA MET A 660 9.10 -1.99 16.45
C MET A 660 9.24 -0.56 15.90
N THR A 661 9.35 0.43 16.78
CA THR A 661 9.70 1.80 16.40
C THR A 661 11.19 1.90 16.06
N LYS A 662 11.61 2.98 15.38
CA LYS A 662 13.03 3.23 15.08
C LYS A 662 13.91 3.32 16.35
N GLU A 663 13.29 3.61 17.49
CA GLU A 663 13.93 3.78 18.80
C GLU A 663 13.90 2.50 19.66
N GLY A 664 13.46 1.36 19.12
CA GLY A 664 13.44 0.09 19.82
C GLY A 664 12.24 -0.11 20.77
N GLY A 665 11.29 0.81 20.81
CA GLY A 665 10.00 0.67 21.49
C GLY A 665 9.01 -0.19 20.70
N ASN A 666 8.04 -0.79 21.37
CA ASN A 666 6.99 -1.58 20.70
C ASN A 666 5.81 -0.65 20.39
N ARG A 667 5.47 -0.43 19.12
CA ARG A 667 4.23 0.30 18.77
C ARG A 667 3.04 -0.61 19.10
N PRO A 668 2.01 -0.14 19.82
CA PRO A 668 0.79 -0.91 20.03
C PRO A 668 0.27 -1.43 18.68
N ALA A 669 -0.04 -2.72 18.61
CA ALA A 669 -0.62 -3.28 17.40
C ALA A 669 -1.97 -2.62 17.16
N GLN A 670 -2.17 -2.03 15.98
CA GLN A 670 -3.47 -1.50 15.61
C GLN A 670 -4.49 -2.64 15.62
N THR A 671 -5.66 -2.38 16.16
CA THR A 671 -6.76 -3.34 16.17
C THR A 671 -7.87 -2.88 15.24
N TRP A 672 -8.63 -3.85 14.74
CA TRP A 672 -9.85 -3.61 14.01
C TRP A 672 -10.90 -4.65 14.40
N ARG A 673 -12.13 -4.39 13.99
CA ARG A 673 -13.22 -5.34 14.02
C ARG A 673 -14.01 -5.15 12.75
N VAL A 674 -14.16 -6.21 11.97
CA VAL A 674 -14.89 -6.13 10.71
C VAL A 674 -15.83 -7.32 10.59
N MET A 675 -16.92 -7.12 9.86
CA MET A 675 -17.71 -8.22 9.35
C MET A 675 -17.29 -8.45 7.90
N LEU A 676 -16.59 -9.56 7.65
CA LEU A 676 -16.14 -9.95 6.32
C LEU A 676 -17.29 -10.63 5.57
N LEU A 677 -17.59 -10.16 4.36
CA LEU A 677 -18.43 -10.87 3.41
C LEU A 677 -17.58 -11.25 2.19
N SER A 678 -17.59 -12.52 1.84
CA SER A 678 -16.78 -13.07 0.76
C SER A 678 -17.61 -13.96 -0.14
N ALA A 679 -17.19 -14.14 -1.40
CA ALA A 679 -17.82 -15.08 -2.32
C ALA A 679 -16.76 -15.83 -3.17
N GLY A 680 -17.10 -17.05 -3.60
CA GLY A 680 -16.19 -17.91 -4.34
C GLY A 680 -16.87 -19.15 -4.92
N GLU A 681 -16.12 -19.88 -5.74
CA GLU A 681 -16.53 -21.18 -6.29
C GLU A 681 -16.34 -22.32 -5.29
N ILE A 682 -15.26 -22.24 -4.53
CA ILE A 682 -14.82 -23.21 -3.54
C ILE A 682 -14.77 -22.56 -2.17
N ASP A 683 -14.94 -23.36 -1.12
CA ASP A 683 -14.82 -22.88 0.25
C ASP A 683 -13.36 -22.71 0.70
N LEU A 684 -13.17 -22.13 1.89
CA LEU A 684 -11.83 -21.89 2.46
C LEU A 684 -11.03 -23.18 2.68
N ALA A 685 -11.70 -24.28 3.07
CA ALA A 685 -11.04 -25.54 3.34
C ALA A 685 -10.59 -26.23 2.04
N GLN A 686 -11.45 -26.22 1.03
CA GLN A 686 -11.16 -26.69 -0.32
C GLN A 686 -10.00 -25.90 -0.93
N HIS A 687 -10.02 -24.56 -0.83
CA HIS A 687 -8.93 -23.72 -1.34
C HIS A 687 -7.60 -24.03 -0.65
N MET A 688 -7.58 -24.14 0.67
CA MET A 688 -6.36 -24.48 1.42
C MET A 688 -5.80 -25.87 1.06
N ALA A 689 -6.68 -26.84 0.75
CA ALA A 689 -6.29 -28.18 0.38
C ALA A 689 -5.50 -28.24 -0.94
N GLU A 690 -5.70 -27.30 -1.86
CA GLU A 690 -4.92 -27.19 -3.11
C GLU A 690 -3.42 -26.95 -2.86
N ALA A 691 -3.07 -26.36 -1.71
CA ALA A 691 -1.68 -26.19 -1.25
C ALA A 691 -1.22 -27.28 -0.27
N GLY A 692 -1.95 -28.39 -0.16
CA GLY A 692 -1.66 -29.47 0.80
C GLY A 692 -1.85 -29.07 2.26
N LYS A 693 -2.62 -28.01 2.55
CA LYS A 693 -2.89 -27.55 3.92
C LYS A 693 -4.28 -27.99 4.38
N THR A 694 -4.35 -28.51 5.60
CA THR A 694 -5.63 -28.80 6.27
C THR A 694 -6.15 -27.55 6.97
N ALA A 695 -7.38 -27.13 6.65
CA ALA A 695 -8.06 -26.07 7.38
C ALA A 695 -8.36 -26.52 8.81
N LYS A 696 -7.99 -25.68 9.78
CA LYS A 696 -8.30 -25.94 11.20
C LYS A 696 -9.72 -25.50 11.50
N GLY A 697 -10.41 -26.17 12.42
CA GLY A 697 -11.78 -25.81 12.81
C GLY A 697 -11.92 -24.33 13.24
N GLY A 698 -10.93 -23.77 13.92
CA GLY A 698 -10.90 -22.36 14.29
C GLY A 698 -10.77 -21.38 13.11
N GLN A 699 -10.29 -21.81 11.93
CA GLN A 699 -10.28 -20.98 10.72
C GLN A 699 -11.63 -21.04 10.01
N MET A 700 -12.23 -22.24 9.94
CA MET A 700 -13.56 -22.44 9.34
C MET A 700 -14.67 -21.75 10.16
N ALA A 701 -14.54 -21.72 11.49
CA ALA A 701 -15.49 -21.02 12.36
C ALA A 701 -15.46 -19.49 12.19
N ARG A 702 -14.37 -18.93 11.64
CA ARG A 702 -14.21 -17.48 11.43
C ARG A 702 -14.66 -17.02 10.04
N LEU A 703 -14.74 -17.94 9.08
CA LEU A 703 -15.28 -17.70 7.76
C LEU A 703 -16.14 -18.90 7.31
N PRO A 704 -17.27 -19.17 8.00
CA PRO A 704 -18.20 -20.22 7.62
C PRO A 704 -18.68 -20.07 6.17
N ALA A 705 -18.73 -21.20 5.48
CA ALA A 705 -19.28 -21.30 4.14
C ALA A 705 -20.81 -21.34 4.18
N ILE A 706 -21.45 -20.52 3.37
CA ILE A 706 -22.90 -20.51 3.14
C ILE A 706 -23.12 -20.88 1.66
N PRO A 707 -23.96 -21.88 1.35
CA PRO A 707 -24.35 -22.13 -0.03
C PRO A 707 -24.96 -20.87 -0.66
N ALA A 708 -24.41 -20.44 -1.78
CA ALA A 708 -24.94 -19.30 -2.53
C ALA A 708 -26.33 -19.62 -3.09
N ASP A 709 -26.60 -20.88 -3.41
CA ASP A 709 -27.92 -21.36 -3.80
C ASP A 709 -28.91 -21.25 -2.63
N ALA A 710 -30.06 -20.63 -2.89
CA ALA A 710 -31.16 -20.49 -1.95
C ALA A 710 -32.06 -21.74 -1.90
N GLY A 711 -31.89 -22.69 -2.83
CA GLY A 711 -32.64 -23.94 -2.88
C GLY A 711 -34.00 -23.83 -3.59
N ALA A 712 -34.29 -22.68 -4.22
CA ALA A 712 -35.53 -22.43 -4.96
C ALA A 712 -35.39 -22.70 -6.48
N GLY A 713 -34.28 -23.30 -6.92
CA GLY A 713 -34.01 -23.58 -8.34
C GLY A 713 -33.64 -22.34 -9.18
N MET A 714 -33.44 -21.18 -8.54
CA MET A 714 -33.11 -19.91 -9.19
C MET A 714 -31.75 -19.36 -8.74
N GLY A 715 -30.85 -20.23 -8.27
CA GLY A 715 -29.53 -19.83 -7.79
C GLY A 715 -29.64 -19.04 -6.49
N THR A 716 -29.13 -17.80 -6.46
CA THR A 716 -29.12 -16.97 -5.24
C THR A 716 -30.49 -16.40 -4.85
N LEU A 717 -31.54 -16.72 -5.60
CA LEU A 717 -32.85 -16.07 -5.54
C LEU A 717 -33.96 -17.07 -5.17
N GLU A 718 -34.97 -16.57 -4.49
CA GLU A 718 -36.26 -17.22 -4.23
C GLU A 718 -37.43 -16.47 -4.86
N THR A 719 -37.29 -15.16 -5.09
CA THR A 719 -38.33 -14.29 -5.65
C THR A 719 -37.75 -13.32 -6.68
N LEU A 720 -38.43 -13.18 -7.83
CA LEU A 720 -37.97 -12.33 -8.95
C LEU A 720 -38.54 -10.91 -8.96
N HIS A 721 -39.46 -10.54 -8.07
CA HIS A 721 -40.02 -9.18 -7.95
C HIS A 721 -40.41 -8.53 -9.29
N HIS A 722 -41.17 -9.25 -10.11
CA HIS A 722 -41.63 -8.82 -11.44
C HIS A 722 -40.57 -8.82 -12.56
N HIS A 723 -39.32 -9.23 -12.28
CA HIS A 723 -38.32 -9.44 -13.33
C HIS A 723 -38.58 -10.74 -14.10
N PRO A 724 -38.35 -10.75 -15.43
CA PRO A 724 -38.65 -11.89 -16.29
C PRO A 724 -37.70 -13.08 -16.11
N SER A 725 -36.55 -12.89 -15.47
CA SER A 725 -35.57 -13.95 -15.19
C SER A 725 -34.63 -13.55 -14.05
N GLY A 726 -33.94 -14.54 -13.46
CA GLY A 726 -32.89 -14.28 -12.46
C GLY A 726 -31.73 -13.44 -13.00
N GLN A 727 -31.42 -13.55 -14.30
CA GLN A 727 -30.41 -12.70 -14.94
C GLN A 727 -30.89 -11.24 -15.00
N ALA A 728 -32.13 -11.01 -15.44
CA ALA A 728 -32.71 -9.67 -15.48
C ALA A 728 -32.83 -9.04 -14.08
N PHE A 729 -33.13 -9.84 -13.06
CA PHE A 729 -33.07 -9.41 -11.66
C PHE A 729 -31.65 -9.00 -11.26
N ALA A 730 -30.65 -9.84 -11.54
CA ALA A 730 -29.26 -9.57 -11.20
C ALA A 730 -28.73 -8.30 -11.88
N ASP A 731 -29.04 -8.10 -13.17
CA ASP A 731 -28.65 -6.91 -13.92
C ASP A 731 -29.34 -5.65 -13.39
N ALA A 732 -30.62 -5.74 -13.02
CA ALA A 732 -31.34 -4.64 -12.39
C ALA A 732 -30.77 -4.28 -11.01
N MET A 733 -30.53 -5.27 -10.15
CA MET A 733 -29.87 -5.07 -8.85
C MET A 733 -28.49 -4.44 -9.01
N LYS A 734 -27.70 -4.93 -9.98
CA LYS A 734 -26.38 -4.39 -10.31
C LYS A 734 -26.45 -2.92 -10.74
N GLY A 735 -27.43 -2.57 -11.57
CA GLY A 735 -27.67 -1.19 -12.01
C GLY A 735 -28.10 -0.28 -10.85
N ASN A 736 -29.05 -0.73 -10.05
CA ASN A 736 -29.61 0.04 -8.92
C ASN A 736 -28.54 0.32 -7.86
N THR A 737 -27.74 -0.69 -7.48
CA THR A 737 -26.67 -0.55 -6.48
C THR A 737 -25.53 0.38 -6.90
N ARG A 738 -25.39 0.69 -8.21
CA ARG A 738 -24.44 1.70 -8.74
C ARG A 738 -25.04 3.09 -8.87
N ARG A 739 -26.36 3.23 -8.75
CA ARG A 739 -27.06 4.52 -8.76
C ARG A 739 -27.42 4.99 -7.35
N TYR A 740 -27.77 4.05 -6.47
CA TYR A 740 -28.25 4.30 -5.13
C TYR A 740 -27.37 3.55 -4.13
N TYR A 741 -26.53 4.28 -3.40
CA TYR A 741 -25.59 3.68 -2.45
C TYR A 741 -25.18 4.64 -1.34
N GLY A 742 -24.73 4.08 -0.21
CA GLY A 742 -24.19 4.79 0.96
C GLY A 742 -25.25 5.42 1.87
N SER A 743 -26.39 5.83 1.32
CA SER A 743 -27.44 6.57 2.05
C SER A 743 -28.09 5.73 3.16
N ALA A 744 -28.18 4.40 2.98
CA ALA A 744 -28.74 3.51 3.99
C ALA A 744 -27.84 3.38 5.23
N GLY A 745 -26.53 3.26 5.03
CA GLY A 745 -25.54 3.21 6.11
C GLY A 745 -25.46 4.53 6.87
N GLN A 746 -25.49 5.67 6.17
CA GLN A 746 -25.50 6.98 6.83
C GLN A 746 -26.73 7.19 7.70
N ALA A 747 -27.93 6.95 7.17
CA ALA A 747 -29.17 7.08 7.95
C ALA A 747 -29.20 6.13 9.17
N PHE A 748 -28.61 4.93 9.02
CA PHE A 748 -28.48 3.99 10.13
C PHE A 748 -27.53 4.51 11.23
N LEU A 749 -26.39 5.09 10.85
CA LEU A 749 -25.46 5.71 11.79
C LEU A 749 -26.07 6.92 12.50
N GLU A 750 -26.79 7.79 11.78
CA GLU A 750 -27.47 8.94 12.38
C GLU A 750 -28.43 8.52 13.50
N LYS A 751 -29.18 7.43 13.28
CA LYS A 751 -30.05 6.87 14.30
C LYS A 751 -29.29 6.27 15.48
N LEU A 752 -28.22 5.50 15.19
CA LEU A 752 -27.41 4.84 16.22
C LEU A 752 -26.52 5.79 17.02
N ALA A 753 -26.20 6.97 16.48
CA ALA A 753 -25.24 7.87 17.10
C ALA A 753 -25.80 8.60 18.33
N SER A 754 -27.09 8.47 18.64
CA SER A 754 -27.69 8.95 19.88
C SER A 754 -27.17 8.17 21.10
N PRO A 755 -26.66 8.82 22.16
CA PRO A 755 -26.19 8.13 23.36
C PRO A 755 -27.25 7.21 24.00
N ASP A 756 -28.50 7.65 24.06
CA ASP A 756 -29.61 6.90 24.62
C ASP A 756 -29.91 5.63 23.80
N GLU A 757 -29.86 5.75 22.47
CA GLU A 757 -30.06 4.62 21.56
C GLU A 757 -28.92 3.60 21.72
N GLN A 758 -27.67 4.05 21.78
CA GLN A 758 -26.52 3.16 22.01
C GLN A 758 -26.62 2.41 23.33
N GLN A 759 -27.04 3.10 24.40
CA GLN A 759 -27.19 2.48 25.71
C GLN A 759 -28.32 1.45 25.73
N THR A 760 -29.47 1.80 25.13
CA THR A 760 -30.61 0.91 24.98
C THR A 760 -30.23 -0.32 24.16
N LEU A 761 -29.59 -0.13 23.01
CA LEU A 761 -29.20 -1.22 22.14
C LEU A 761 -28.16 -2.15 22.78
N ARG A 762 -27.15 -1.60 23.48
CA ARG A 762 -26.20 -2.40 24.27
C ARG A 762 -26.93 -3.22 25.34
N ALA A 763 -27.94 -2.66 26.01
CA ALA A 763 -28.73 -3.36 27.01
C ALA A 763 -29.58 -4.47 26.38
N GLU A 764 -30.28 -4.19 25.27
CA GLU A 764 -31.12 -5.16 24.56
C GLU A 764 -30.31 -6.31 23.99
N VAL A 765 -29.18 -6.01 23.34
CA VAL A 765 -28.29 -7.04 22.80
C VAL A 765 -27.76 -7.91 23.94
N ARG A 766 -27.27 -7.33 25.04
CA ARG A 766 -26.83 -8.10 26.22
C ARG A 766 -27.94 -8.93 26.86
N ALA A 767 -29.18 -8.42 26.88
CA ALA A 767 -30.34 -9.12 27.45
C ALA A 767 -30.85 -10.26 26.57
N ARG A 768 -30.75 -10.13 25.24
CA ARG A 768 -31.16 -11.18 24.27
C ARG A 768 -30.05 -12.20 23.98
N TRP A 769 -28.79 -11.87 24.24
CA TRP A 769 -27.63 -12.74 24.00
C TRP A 769 -27.11 -13.62 25.17
N PRO A 770 -27.88 -14.01 26.21
CA PRO A 770 -27.42 -15.03 27.15
C PRO A 770 -27.95 -16.42 26.73
N ARG A 771 -27.09 -17.28 26.14
CA ARG A 771 -27.03 -18.76 26.34
C ARG A 771 -26.56 -19.63 25.15
N CYS A 772 -26.47 -19.15 23.91
CA CYS A 772 -26.38 -20.10 22.78
C CYS A 772 -24.98 -20.61 22.35
N TRP A 773 -23.86 -20.05 22.80
CA TRP A 773 -22.54 -20.43 22.26
C TRP A 773 -21.39 -20.46 23.28
N ARG A 774 -21.58 -21.10 24.44
CA ARG A 774 -20.45 -21.68 25.17
C ARG A 774 -20.34 -23.15 24.78
N ILE A 775 -19.55 -23.42 23.74
CA ILE A 775 -18.98 -24.75 23.46
C ILE A 775 -17.47 -24.58 23.43
#